data_AF-A0A6C0H7Q9-F1
#
_entry.id   AF-A0A6C0H7Q9-F1
#
_cell.length_a   1.000
_cell.length_b   1.000
_cell.length_c   1.000
_cell.angle_alpha   90.00
_cell.angle_beta   90.00
_cell.angle_gamma   90.00
#
_symmetry.space_group_name_H-M   'P 1'
#
loop_
_entity.id
_entity.type
_entity.pdbx_description
1 polymer ?
#
loop_
_entity_poly.entity_id
_entity_poly.type
_entity_poly.pdbx_seq_one_letter_code
_entity_poly.pdbx_strand_id
1 'polypeptide(L)'
;MLFELIKLNKYDEIYNLIKIREITDLHIQDKYYIYFIEYLIIYNQYKILKLILHYLKKNLIKIRLDILDNDGRTILYHCIKYNHKKILILLLKSNQINIGISILNIKDIFGMTALYYTIIFNNVKFFKILLKYNANPYIISNEGNIISLILNKNQYKILKYICKKSNKIKLKNFMFEHDETIIQAATYSSKKNDNKIINLLYKFIESSKLSIDLNNRSSYDGITILQQSIITNNINLFKKLINNHTVNINLTDYYGFSPLHFIITTGRLNFLDEFLKLPIENINFNILNINNNLPLHLIFTNNLKIDLTIFIKNTNLNILNNDNETCFSYIIKHNLLYEYQHILINKILNINIINIDIHDEYLLNILIDSYYNQLILNKQNLKDKWENINNEKLTKIKIKNIILSSKQSIPKIKTLEPKLDINSKINYDNCFYTGSDIDSIFGLILLYNKFKSKGLNIILETKLTGNVQLETFLNKNYNISVSPKIINNINISWIENKIFYSNNFDNLIYEKIKTSKYIILEIYILIDLYNSQGGHANIIFWDINKKIIKRFEPHGYSIPFNYNYNPLLLDSVLFKKMQSFDKDIIYLDPMKYLPAIGFQKIECHESQKWDRIGDVQGYCGAWCIWWVYQKMLNLHIENLEEQLINKIKINNYINNTSFRMVIRNFSKKIISIRDKFLKKHNMHINDYKNNNFDNTFINKIEEFIKKNE
;
A
#
# COMPACT_ATOMS: atom_id res chain seq x y z
N MET A 1 -41.82 -42.61 26.86
CA MET A 1 -43.17 -42.45 26.27
C MET A 1 -43.17 -41.56 25.02
N LEU A 2 -42.93 -40.24 25.12
CA LEU A 2 -42.99 -39.32 23.96
C LEU A 2 -42.12 -39.75 22.76
N PHE A 3 -40.90 -40.23 23.00
CA PHE A 3 -40.02 -40.72 21.93
C PHE A 3 -40.52 -42.02 21.27
N GLU A 4 -41.21 -42.90 22.01
CA GLU A 4 -41.84 -44.10 21.43
C GLU A 4 -43.04 -43.70 20.54
N LEU A 5 -43.84 -42.72 20.97
CA LEU A 5 -44.93 -42.17 20.16
C LEU A 5 -44.41 -41.52 18.86
N ILE A 6 -43.26 -40.84 18.91
CA ILE A 6 -42.59 -40.33 17.71
C ILE A 6 -42.19 -41.47 16.77
N LYS A 7 -41.51 -42.52 17.29
CA LYS A 7 -41.11 -43.69 16.49
C LYS A 7 -42.30 -44.37 15.80
N LEU A 8 -43.45 -44.42 16.48
CA LEU A 8 -44.69 -44.99 15.98
C LEU A 8 -45.53 -44.00 15.12
N ASN A 9 -45.04 -42.78 14.87
CA ASN A 9 -45.74 -41.71 14.14
C ASN A 9 -47.11 -41.30 14.75
N LYS A 10 -47.30 -41.49 16.06
CA LYS A 10 -48.54 -41.18 16.80
C LYS A 10 -48.60 -39.70 17.23
N TYR A 11 -48.55 -38.79 16.27
CA TYR A 11 -48.48 -37.35 16.52
C TYR A 11 -49.76 -36.75 17.12
N ASP A 12 -50.94 -37.32 16.82
CA ASP A 12 -52.21 -36.87 17.40
C ASP A 12 -52.29 -37.18 18.91
N GLU A 13 -51.76 -38.34 19.33
CA GLU A 13 -51.63 -38.69 20.75
C GLU A 13 -50.72 -37.69 21.46
N ILE A 14 -49.55 -37.38 20.88
CA ILE A 14 -48.64 -36.35 21.40
C ILE A 14 -49.32 -34.98 21.51
N TYR A 15 -50.07 -34.58 20.48
CA TYR A 15 -50.81 -33.32 20.49
C TYR A 15 -51.81 -33.25 21.64
N ASN A 16 -52.56 -34.35 21.87
CA ASN A 16 -53.55 -34.43 22.92
C ASN A 16 -52.91 -34.37 24.31
N LEU A 17 -51.83 -35.13 24.56
CA LEU A 17 -51.06 -35.11 25.81
C LEU A 17 -50.60 -33.69 26.19
N ILE A 18 -50.08 -32.96 25.19
CA ILE A 18 -49.64 -31.57 25.38
C ILE A 18 -50.85 -30.64 25.60
N LYS A 19 -51.94 -30.83 24.84
CA LYS A 19 -53.16 -30.00 24.92
C LYS A 19 -53.80 -30.02 26.31
N ILE A 20 -53.93 -31.22 26.89
CA ILE A 20 -54.48 -31.43 28.24
C ILE A 20 -53.48 -31.17 29.37
N ARG A 21 -52.21 -30.89 29.02
CA ARG A 21 -51.11 -30.56 29.95
C ARG A 21 -50.73 -31.70 30.88
N GLU A 22 -50.87 -32.95 30.43
CA GLU A 22 -50.34 -34.12 31.15
C GLU A 22 -48.81 -34.08 31.23
N ILE A 23 -48.15 -33.44 30.25
CA ILE A 23 -46.70 -33.25 30.24
C ILE A 23 -46.39 -31.76 30.11
N THR A 24 -45.79 -31.20 31.15
CA THR A 24 -45.48 -29.77 31.25
C THR A 24 -44.00 -29.45 31.04
N ASP A 25 -43.10 -30.42 31.22
CA ASP A 25 -41.69 -30.28 30.86
C ASP A 25 -41.39 -31.05 29.56
N LEU A 26 -41.08 -30.31 28.50
CA LEU A 26 -40.76 -30.86 27.18
C LEU A 26 -39.28 -30.68 26.83
N HIS A 27 -38.45 -30.22 27.77
CA HIS A 27 -37.00 -30.10 27.59
C HIS A 27 -36.31 -31.44 27.88
N ILE A 28 -36.62 -32.45 27.06
CA ILE A 28 -36.12 -33.82 27.22
C ILE A 28 -35.31 -34.26 26.00
N GLN A 29 -34.36 -35.16 26.24
CA GLN A 29 -33.53 -35.80 25.21
C GLN A 29 -33.79 -37.30 25.17
N ASP A 30 -33.54 -37.91 24.02
CA ASP A 30 -33.48 -39.36 23.89
C ASP A 30 -32.10 -39.91 24.29
N LYS A 31 -31.90 -41.23 24.12
CA LYS A 31 -30.62 -41.91 24.45
C LYS A 31 -29.44 -41.48 23.57
N TYR A 32 -29.69 -40.75 22.47
CA TYR A 32 -28.68 -40.22 21.55
C TYR A 32 -28.47 -38.72 21.74
N TYR A 33 -29.00 -38.14 22.83
CA TYR A 33 -28.94 -36.72 23.16
C TYR A 33 -29.70 -35.81 22.17
N ILE A 34 -30.63 -36.35 21.40
CA ILE A 34 -31.48 -35.58 20.48
C ILE A 34 -32.68 -35.04 21.26
N TYR A 35 -32.89 -33.72 21.23
CA TYR A 35 -34.01 -33.12 21.94
C TYR A 35 -35.37 -33.41 21.27
N PHE A 36 -36.42 -33.53 22.08
CA PHE A 36 -37.79 -33.74 21.61
C PHE A 36 -38.24 -32.70 20.56
N ILE A 37 -37.89 -31.43 20.75
CA ILE A 37 -38.24 -30.37 19.79
C ILE A 37 -37.57 -30.55 18.42
N GLU A 38 -36.37 -31.15 18.36
CA GLU A 38 -35.69 -31.43 17.08
C GLU A 38 -36.51 -32.40 16.25
N TYR A 39 -37.04 -33.48 16.85
CA TYR A 39 -37.92 -34.41 16.15
C TYR A 39 -39.18 -33.73 15.60
N LEU A 40 -39.80 -32.84 16.37
CA LEU A 40 -40.96 -32.08 15.89
C LEU A 40 -40.61 -31.21 14.67
N ILE A 41 -39.40 -30.67 14.62
CA ILE A 41 -38.91 -29.89 13.49
C ILE A 41 -38.57 -30.79 12.32
N ILE A 42 -37.81 -31.87 12.53
CA ILE A 42 -37.38 -32.83 11.50
C ILE A 42 -38.58 -33.51 10.82
N TYR A 43 -39.63 -33.86 11.58
CA TYR A 43 -40.84 -34.48 11.05
C TYR A 43 -41.96 -33.48 10.69
N ASN A 44 -41.64 -32.18 10.62
CA ASN A 44 -42.56 -31.12 10.17
C ASN A 44 -43.88 -31.00 10.99
N GLN A 45 -43.82 -31.22 12.30
CA GLN A 45 -44.97 -31.23 13.20
C GLN A 45 -45.42 -29.82 13.62
N TYR A 46 -45.81 -29.02 12.62
CA TYR A 46 -46.18 -27.61 12.80
C TYR A 46 -47.30 -27.38 13.81
N LYS A 47 -48.35 -28.21 13.81
CA LYS A 47 -49.51 -28.04 14.72
C LYS A 47 -49.09 -28.18 16.18
N ILE A 48 -48.30 -29.22 16.49
CA ILE A 48 -47.77 -29.49 17.83
C ILE A 48 -46.84 -28.34 18.26
N LEU A 49 -45.90 -27.96 17.40
CA LEU A 49 -44.95 -26.89 17.74
C LEU A 49 -45.65 -25.54 17.96
N LYS A 50 -46.71 -25.23 17.20
CA LYS A 50 -47.53 -24.02 17.41
C LYS A 50 -48.23 -24.04 18.77
N LEU A 51 -48.76 -25.19 19.18
CA LEU A 51 -49.37 -25.36 20.51
C LEU A 51 -48.33 -25.18 21.62
N ILE A 52 -47.18 -25.85 21.49
CA ILE A 52 -46.07 -25.74 22.46
C ILE A 52 -45.63 -24.28 22.63
N LEU A 53 -45.38 -23.56 21.53
CA LEU A 53 -44.93 -22.16 21.61
C LEU A 53 -46.02 -21.22 22.16
N HIS A 54 -47.30 -21.52 21.93
CA HIS A 54 -48.40 -20.78 22.54
C HIS A 54 -48.42 -20.97 24.07
N TYR A 55 -48.23 -22.20 24.54
CA TYR A 55 -48.16 -22.53 25.96
C TYR A 55 -46.88 -22.05 26.63
N LEU A 56 -45.75 -22.10 25.93
CA LEU A 56 -44.47 -21.51 26.38
C LEU A 56 -44.63 -20.02 26.66
N LYS A 57 -45.29 -19.25 25.77
CA LYS A 57 -45.56 -17.82 25.97
C LYS A 57 -46.42 -17.53 27.22
N LYS A 58 -47.26 -18.49 27.63
CA LYS A 58 -48.11 -18.39 28.81
C LYS A 58 -47.47 -18.99 30.08
N ASN A 59 -46.20 -19.38 30.01
CA ASN A 59 -45.49 -20.09 31.09
C ASN A 59 -46.19 -21.38 31.54
N LEU A 60 -46.96 -22.03 30.66
CA LEU A 60 -47.68 -23.28 30.96
C LEU A 60 -46.84 -24.53 30.72
N ILE A 61 -45.78 -24.41 29.93
CA ILE A 61 -44.86 -25.50 29.56
C ILE A 61 -43.43 -24.97 29.61
N LYS A 62 -42.50 -25.84 29.98
CA LYS A 62 -41.05 -25.62 29.91
C LYS A 62 -40.48 -26.27 28.66
N ILE A 63 -39.87 -25.47 27.79
CA ILE A 63 -39.07 -25.95 26.66
C ILE A 63 -38.04 -24.88 26.27
N ARG A 64 -36.84 -25.31 25.90
CA ARG A 64 -35.78 -24.41 25.42
C ARG A 64 -35.75 -24.40 23.89
N LEU A 65 -35.53 -23.22 23.32
CA LEU A 65 -35.37 -23.03 21.86
C LEU A 65 -33.90 -22.86 21.47
N ASP A 66 -33.07 -22.43 22.41
CA ASP A 66 -31.63 -22.21 22.31
C ASP A 66 -30.82 -23.50 22.49
N ILE A 67 -31.44 -24.65 22.22
CA ILE A 67 -30.77 -25.95 22.22
C ILE A 67 -29.88 -26.11 21.00
N LEU A 68 -28.89 -26.99 21.12
CA LEU A 68 -27.93 -27.32 20.07
C LEU A 68 -27.94 -28.84 19.83
N ASP A 69 -27.82 -29.24 18.57
CA ASP A 69 -27.59 -30.63 18.18
C ASP A 69 -26.16 -31.08 18.54
N ASN A 70 -25.83 -32.34 18.26
CA ASN A 70 -24.51 -32.92 18.55
C ASN A 70 -23.35 -32.23 17.80
N ASP A 71 -23.64 -31.51 16.70
CA ASP A 71 -22.67 -30.71 15.95
C ASP A 71 -22.67 -29.24 16.40
N GLY A 72 -23.36 -28.90 17.50
CA GLY A 72 -23.50 -27.55 18.02
C GLY A 72 -24.46 -26.66 17.22
N ARG A 73 -25.27 -27.21 16.31
CA ARG A 73 -26.16 -26.42 15.44
C ARG A 73 -27.47 -26.11 16.12
N THR A 74 -28.01 -24.93 15.88
CA THR A 74 -29.33 -24.55 16.37
C THR A 74 -30.46 -25.30 15.68
N ILE A 75 -31.64 -25.31 16.30
CA ILE A 75 -32.89 -25.81 15.71
C ILE A 75 -33.24 -25.19 14.34
N LEU A 76 -32.72 -24.00 14.03
CA LEU A 76 -32.90 -23.36 12.73
C LEU A 76 -32.20 -24.12 11.60
N TYR A 77 -31.09 -24.82 11.87
CA TYR A 77 -30.40 -25.65 10.90
C TYR A 77 -31.34 -26.71 10.31
N HIS A 78 -32.03 -27.49 11.15
CA HIS A 78 -32.97 -28.51 10.68
C HIS A 78 -34.10 -27.89 9.85
N CYS A 79 -34.61 -26.72 10.26
CA CYS A 79 -35.60 -26.00 9.45
C CYS A 79 -35.08 -25.73 8.04
N ILE A 80 -33.83 -25.28 7.90
CA ILE A 80 -33.20 -24.95 6.62
C ILE A 80 -32.93 -26.22 5.81
N LYS A 81 -32.29 -27.23 6.42
CA LYS A 81 -31.92 -28.50 5.79
C LYS A 81 -33.14 -29.22 5.20
N TYR A 82 -34.24 -29.27 5.93
CA TYR A 82 -35.48 -29.93 5.49
C TYR A 82 -36.49 -28.96 4.82
N ASN A 83 -36.12 -27.70 4.59
CA ASN A 83 -36.94 -26.68 3.93
C ASN A 83 -38.31 -26.40 4.59
N HIS A 84 -38.39 -26.48 5.92
CA HIS A 84 -39.62 -26.29 6.71
C HIS A 84 -39.93 -24.82 6.97
N LYS A 85 -40.39 -24.10 5.93
CA LYS A 85 -40.63 -22.64 5.98
C LYS A 85 -41.61 -22.21 7.07
N LYS A 86 -42.71 -22.94 7.25
CA LYS A 86 -43.77 -22.58 8.21
C LYS A 86 -43.24 -22.65 9.64
N ILE A 87 -42.48 -23.69 9.95
CA ILE A 87 -41.81 -23.89 11.24
C ILE A 87 -40.74 -22.82 11.47
N LEU A 88 -39.90 -22.54 10.46
CA LEU A 88 -38.90 -21.46 10.56
C LEU A 88 -39.55 -20.13 10.95
N ILE A 89 -40.60 -19.70 10.25
CA ILE A 89 -41.29 -18.44 10.55
C ILE A 89 -41.92 -18.46 11.95
N LEU A 90 -42.46 -19.60 12.37
CA LEU A 90 -43.05 -19.77 13.68
C LEU A 90 -42.01 -19.58 14.80
N LEU A 91 -40.85 -20.25 14.67
CA LEU A 91 -39.73 -20.14 15.62
C LEU A 91 -39.11 -18.75 15.66
N LEU A 92 -39.00 -18.08 14.52
CA LEU A 92 -38.48 -16.71 14.47
C LEU A 92 -39.41 -15.70 15.15
N LYS A 93 -40.73 -15.87 15.02
CA LYS A 93 -41.72 -15.04 15.72
C LYS A 93 -41.67 -15.25 17.24
N SER A 94 -41.51 -16.48 17.71
CA SER A 94 -41.35 -16.73 19.16
C SER A 94 -40.02 -16.20 19.69
N ASN A 95 -38.94 -16.32 18.92
CA ASN A 95 -37.62 -15.82 19.31
C ASN A 95 -37.60 -14.30 19.55
N GLN A 96 -38.39 -13.51 18.82
CA GLN A 96 -38.48 -12.05 19.05
C GLN A 96 -39.10 -11.67 20.41
N ILE A 97 -39.83 -12.59 21.05
CA ILE A 97 -40.57 -12.35 22.29
C ILE A 97 -39.80 -12.91 23.51
N ASN A 98 -38.89 -13.86 23.29
CA ASN A 98 -38.14 -14.50 24.36
C ASN A 98 -36.99 -13.62 24.85
N ILE A 99 -36.83 -13.54 26.17
CA ILE A 99 -35.68 -12.93 26.84
C ILE A 99 -34.58 -14.01 26.91
N GLY A 100 -33.45 -13.82 26.22
CA GLY A 100 -32.36 -14.81 26.19
C GLY A 100 -31.44 -14.70 24.96
N ILE A 101 -30.58 -15.72 24.75
CA ILE A 101 -29.67 -15.79 23.60
C ILE A 101 -30.48 -16.05 22.32
N SER A 102 -30.36 -15.17 21.34
CA SER A 102 -31.08 -15.30 20.07
C SER A 102 -30.56 -16.49 19.25
N ILE A 103 -31.45 -17.41 18.91
CA ILE A 103 -31.14 -18.61 18.10
C ILE A 103 -30.66 -18.28 16.69
N LEU A 104 -30.81 -17.03 16.25
CA LEU A 104 -30.35 -16.54 14.94
C LEU A 104 -28.83 -16.50 14.79
N ASN A 105 -28.13 -16.26 15.91
CA ASN A 105 -26.73 -15.87 15.90
C ASN A 105 -25.82 -16.84 16.66
N ILE A 106 -26.38 -17.94 17.18
CA ILE A 106 -25.57 -18.99 17.82
C ILE A 106 -24.73 -19.69 16.74
N LYS A 107 -23.46 -19.89 17.08
CA LYS A 107 -22.45 -20.54 16.24
C LYS A 107 -22.36 -22.01 16.60
N ASP A 108 -22.22 -22.87 15.60
CA ASP A 108 -21.90 -24.28 15.78
C ASP A 108 -20.39 -24.52 15.96
N ILE A 109 -19.97 -25.79 16.00
CA ILE A 109 -18.55 -26.17 16.15
C ILE A 109 -17.65 -25.65 15.02
N PHE A 110 -18.20 -25.37 13.84
CA PHE A 110 -17.50 -24.79 12.69
C PHE A 110 -17.60 -23.25 12.67
N GLY A 111 -18.19 -22.67 13.71
CA GLY A 111 -18.45 -21.25 13.81
C GLY A 111 -19.60 -20.76 12.92
N MET A 112 -20.39 -21.64 12.32
CA MET A 112 -21.46 -21.29 11.38
C MET A 112 -22.77 -21.00 12.10
N THR A 113 -23.52 -20.01 11.60
CA THR A 113 -24.89 -19.72 12.05
C THR A 113 -25.92 -20.29 11.07
N ALA A 114 -27.20 -20.19 11.41
CA ALA A 114 -28.29 -20.53 10.49
C ALA A 114 -28.16 -19.84 9.12
N LEU A 115 -27.61 -18.62 9.06
CA LEU A 115 -27.46 -17.88 7.82
C LEU A 115 -26.46 -18.56 6.85
N TYR A 116 -25.37 -19.14 7.38
CA TYR A 116 -24.39 -19.91 6.59
C TYR A 116 -25.03 -21.12 5.91
N TYR A 117 -25.86 -21.86 6.63
CA TYR A 117 -26.53 -23.04 6.07
C TYR A 117 -27.49 -22.69 4.93
N THR A 118 -28.10 -21.50 4.93
CA THR A 118 -28.90 -21.07 3.76
C THR A 118 -28.06 -20.85 2.50
N ILE A 119 -26.76 -20.62 2.62
CA ILE A 119 -25.82 -20.49 1.49
C ILE A 119 -25.35 -21.86 1.04
N ILE A 120 -25.03 -22.74 2.00
CA ILE A 120 -24.63 -24.14 1.72
C ILE A 120 -25.73 -24.85 0.91
N PHE A 121 -27.00 -24.68 1.30
CA PHE A 121 -28.14 -25.29 0.64
C PHE A 121 -28.76 -24.43 -0.50
N ASN A 122 -28.13 -23.32 -0.91
CA ASN A 122 -28.66 -22.38 -1.92
C ASN A 122 -30.12 -21.92 -1.68
N ASN A 123 -30.50 -21.77 -0.41
CA ASN A 123 -31.86 -21.39 -0.02
C ASN A 123 -32.02 -19.88 0.09
N VAL A 124 -32.07 -19.20 -1.07
CA VAL A 124 -32.26 -17.74 -1.19
C VAL A 124 -33.47 -17.23 -0.40
N LYS A 125 -34.54 -18.03 -0.34
CA LYS A 125 -35.78 -17.67 0.35
C LYS A 125 -35.57 -17.58 1.85
N PHE A 126 -34.86 -18.55 2.43
CA PHE A 126 -34.61 -18.56 3.88
C PHE A 126 -33.56 -17.54 4.26
N PHE A 127 -32.54 -17.33 3.42
CA PHE A 127 -31.59 -16.23 3.59
C PHE A 127 -32.30 -14.87 3.75
N LYS A 128 -33.25 -14.57 2.86
CA LYS A 128 -34.07 -13.35 2.94
C LYS A 128 -34.95 -13.28 4.18
N ILE A 129 -35.52 -14.41 4.62
CA ILE A 129 -36.35 -14.48 5.81
C ILE A 129 -35.49 -14.19 7.05
N LEU A 130 -34.36 -14.88 7.22
CA LEU A 130 -33.48 -14.68 8.37
C LEU A 130 -33.00 -13.23 8.51
N LEU A 131 -32.59 -12.59 7.42
CA LEU A 131 -32.22 -11.17 7.43
C LEU A 131 -33.41 -10.25 7.77
N LYS A 132 -34.63 -10.59 7.36
CA LYS A 132 -35.84 -9.84 7.75
C LYS A 132 -36.08 -9.89 9.27
N TYR A 133 -35.66 -10.96 9.93
CA TYR A 133 -35.72 -11.13 11.38
C TYR A 133 -34.41 -10.74 12.09
N ASN A 134 -33.57 -9.90 11.47
CA ASN A 134 -32.33 -9.36 12.04
C ASN A 134 -31.24 -10.41 12.36
N ALA A 135 -31.14 -11.49 11.58
CA ALA A 135 -29.94 -12.34 11.62
C ALA A 135 -28.68 -11.51 11.30
N ASN A 136 -27.62 -11.69 12.07
CA ASN A 136 -26.38 -10.93 11.90
C ASN A 136 -25.51 -11.54 10.78
N PRO A 137 -25.30 -10.84 9.63
CA PRO A 137 -24.49 -11.37 8.54
C PRO A 137 -22.98 -11.22 8.77
N TYR A 138 -22.54 -10.52 9.82
CA TYR A 138 -21.13 -10.20 10.10
C TYR A 138 -20.43 -11.22 11.00
N ILE A 139 -21.13 -12.26 11.44
CA ILE A 139 -20.54 -13.34 12.23
C ILE A 139 -19.60 -14.14 11.33
N ILE A 140 -18.36 -14.35 11.78
CA ILE A 140 -17.31 -15.06 11.04
C ILE A 140 -17.28 -16.52 11.50
N SER A 141 -17.27 -17.46 10.54
CA SER A 141 -17.08 -18.90 10.78
C SER A 141 -15.63 -19.30 10.56
N ASN A 142 -15.30 -20.56 10.82
CA ASN A 142 -13.96 -21.11 10.57
C ASN A 142 -13.65 -21.18 9.06
N GLU A 143 -14.66 -21.15 8.19
CA GLU A 143 -14.52 -21.05 6.72
C GLU A 143 -14.45 -19.58 6.22
N GLY A 144 -14.38 -18.61 7.13
CA GLY A 144 -14.35 -17.18 6.84
C GLY A 144 -15.72 -16.51 6.90
N ASN A 145 -15.81 -15.32 6.33
CA ASN A 145 -17.04 -14.53 6.35
C ASN A 145 -18.10 -15.07 5.36
N ILE A 146 -19.34 -14.63 5.54
CA ILE A 146 -20.47 -15.13 4.73
C ILE A 146 -20.37 -14.82 3.23
N ILE A 147 -19.73 -13.70 2.87
CA ILE A 147 -19.49 -13.31 1.48
C ILE A 147 -18.46 -14.24 0.84
N SER A 148 -17.37 -14.57 1.54
CA SER A 148 -16.38 -15.55 1.07
C SER A 148 -17.06 -16.88 0.73
N LEU A 149 -17.96 -17.37 1.58
CA LEU A 149 -18.72 -18.59 1.28
C LEU A 149 -19.65 -18.45 0.07
N ILE A 150 -20.33 -17.31 -0.08
CA ILE A 150 -21.18 -17.00 -1.24
C ILE A 150 -20.37 -17.02 -2.54
N LEU A 151 -19.18 -16.44 -2.53
CA LEU A 151 -18.26 -16.41 -3.66
C LEU A 151 -17.78 -17.83 -4.00
N ASN A 152 -17.25 -18.56 -3.02
CA ASN A 152 -16.73 -19.93 -3.18
C ASN A 152 -17.80 -20.93 -3.68
N LYS A 153 -19.05 -20.79 -3.23
CA LYS A 153 -20.19 -21.63 -3.65
C LYS A 153 -20.93 -21.07 -4.88
N ASN A 154 -20.46 -19.98 -5.50
CA ASN A 154 -21.07 -19.30 -6.65
C ASN A 154 -22.57 -18.96 -6.45
N GLN A 155 -22.96 -18.43 -5.28
CA GLN A 155 -24.35 -18.15 -4.93
C GLN A 155 -24.87 -16.80 -5.47
N TYR A 156 -24.90 -16.66 -6.80
CA TYR A 156 -25.27 -15.43 -7.52
C TYR A 156 -26.56 -14.75 -7.01
N LYS A 157 -27.63 -15.52 -6.77
CA LYS A 157 -28.93 -14.97 -6.35
C LYS A 157 -28.88 -14.36 -4.94
N ILE A 158 -28.09 -14.94 -4.04
CA ILE A 158 -27.87 -14.43 -2.68
C ILE A 158 -27.03 -13.16 -2.76
N LEU A 159 -25.91 -13.20 -3.49
CA LEU A 159 -25.04 -12.04 -3.66
C LEU A 159 -25.80 -10.84 -4.25
N LYS A 160 -26.61 -11.06 -5.30
CA LYS A 160 -27.46 -10.03 -5.91
C LYS A 160 -28.44 -9.42 -4.92
N TYR A 161 -28.97 -10.22 -3.99
CA TYR A 161 -29.85 -9.69 -2.94
C TYR A 161 -29.08 -8.82 -1.95
N ILE A 162 -27.90 -9.26 -1.50
CA ILE A 162 -27.05 -8.47 -0.58
C ILE A 162 -26.63 -7.15 -1.23
N CYS A 163 -26.18 -7.17 -2.48
CA CYS A 163 -25.79 -5.96 -3.22
C CYS A 163 -26.95 -4.95 -3.34
N LYS A 164 -28.19 -5.43 -3.54
CA LYS A 164 -29.40 -4.57 -3.54
C LYS A 164 -29.74 -4.00 -2.17
N LYS A 165 -29.16 -4.53 -1.08
CA LYS A 165 -29.37 -4.10 0.30
C LYS A 165 -28.10 -3.50 0.90
N SER A 166 -27.17 -2.99 0.09
CA SER A 166 -25.89 -2.42 0.53
C SER A 166 -26.02 -1.32 1.59
N ASN A 167 -27.10 -0.53 1.58
CA ASN A 167 -27.35 0.48 2.63
C ASN A 167 -27.64 -0.13 4.01
N LYS A 168 -28.15 -1.37 4.06
CA LYS A 168 -28.42 -2.10 5.31
C LYS A 168 -27.28 -3.06 5.66
N ILE A 169 -26.69 -3.69 4.65
CA ILE A 169 -25.55 -4.58 4.79
C ILE A 169 -24.34 -3.86 4.21
N LYS A 170 -23.61 -3.16 5.09
CA LYS A 170 -22.36 -2.48 4.76
C LYS A 170 -21.33 -3.50 4.26
N LEU A 171 -21.21 -3.66 2.94
CA LEU A 171 -20.30 -4.65 2.33
C LEU A 171 -18.82 -4.38 2.67
N LYS A 172 -18.46 -3.12 2.89
CA LYS A 172 -17.11 -2.73 3.31
C LYS A 172 -16.69 -3.27 4.68
N ASN A 173 -17.64 -3.74 5.49
CA ASN A 173 -17.34 -4.31 6.81
C ASN A 173 -16.93 -5.79 6.72
N PHE A 174 -17.01 -6.42 5.55
CA PHE A 174 -16.49 -7.77 5.36
C PHE A 174 -14.99 -7.69 5.15
N MET A 175 -14.25 -8.42 5.99
CA MET A 175 -12.80 -8.56 5.89
C MET A 175 -12.48 -9.74 4.99
N PHE A 176 -11.63 -9.53 3.99
CA PHE A 176 -11.07 -10.59 3.15
C PHE A 176 -9.60 -10.77 3.51
N GLU A 177 -9.02 -11.89 3.09
CA GLU A 177 -7.59 -12.12 3.21
C GLU A 177 -6.83 -10.99 2.49
N HIS A 178 -5.68 -10.60 3.06
CA HIS A 178 -4.80 -9.59 2.47
C HIS A 178 -5.47 -8.24 2.14
N ASP A 179 -6.47 -7.82 2.93
CA ASP A 179 -7.21 -6.55 2.75
C ASP A 179 -7.80 -6.37 1.34
N GLU A 180 -8.15 -7.48 0.69
CA GLU A 180 -8.79 -7.45 -0.62
C GLU A 180 -10.22 -6.92 -0.56
N THR A 181 -10.64 -6.27 -1.64
CA THR A 181 -12.05 -5.92 -1.85
C THR A 181 -12.85 -7.16 -2.25
N ILE A 182 -14.17 -7.11 -2.10
CA ILE A 182 -15.08 -8.18 -2.54
C ILE A 182 -14.91 -8.54 -4.03
N ILE A 183 -14.60 -7.58 -4.89
CA ILE A 183 -14.40 -7.84 -6.33
C ILE A 183 -13.04 -8.51 -6.59
N GLN A 184 -12.01 -8.20 -5.79
CA GLN A 184 -10.71 -8.89 -5.84
C GLN A 184 -10.86 -10.35 -5.42
N ALA A 185 -11.47 -10.60 -4.26
CA ALA A 185 -11.78 -11.96 -3.79
C ALA A 185 -12.64 -12.76 -4.80
N ALA A 186 -13.55 -12.08 -5.50
CA ALA A 186 -14.38 -12.72 -6.52
C ALA A 186 -13.58 -13.25 -7.71
N THR A 187 -12.41 -12.67 -8.04
CA THR A 187 -11.58 -13.10 -9.18
C THR A 187 -11.02 -14.50 -9.02
N TYR A 188 -10.64 -14.89 -7.80
CA TYR A 188 -10.10 -16.24 -7.51
C TYR A 188 -11.21 -17.29 -7.37
N SER A 189 -12.39 -16.89 -6.87
CA SER A 189 -13.51 -17.80 -6.62
C SER A 189 -14.31 -18.18 -7.89
N SER A 190 -14.27 -17.36 -8.94
CA SER A 190 -14.98 -17.66 -10.18
C SER A 190 -14.29 -18.83 -10.87
N LYS A 191 -14.94 -20.00 -10.94
CA LYS A 191 -14.53 -21.07 -11.85
C LYS A 191 -14.30 -20.43 -13.23
N LYS A 192 -13.17 -20.76 -13.88
CA LYS A 192 -12.53 -20.07 -15.02
C LYS A 192 -13.43 -19.52 -16.15
N ASN A 193 -14.74 -19.86 -16.21
CA ASN A 193 -15.68 -19.43 -17.25
C ASN A 193 -16.97 -18.72 -16.75
N ASP A 194 -17.31 -18.65 -15.45
CA ASP A 194 -18.58 -18.06 -15.00
C ASP A 194 -18.38 -16.65 -14.39
N ASN A 195 -18.15 -15.67 -15.27
CA ASN A 195 -17.95 -14.26 -14.91
C ASN A 195 -19.23 -13.55 -14.40
N LYS A 196 -20.32 -14.28 -14.13
CA LYS A 196 -21.61 -13.68 -13.71
C LYS A 196 -21.50 -12.90 -12.41
N ILE A 197 -20.76 -13.41 -11.42
CA ILE A 197 -20.57 -12.73 -10.13
C ILE A 197 -19.74 -11.45 -10.32
N ILE A 198 -18.63 -11.52 -11.03
CA ILE A 198 -17.77 -10.36 -11.31
C ILE A 198 -18.54 -9.29 -12.07
N ASN A 199 -19.26 -9.68 -13.13
CA ASN A 199 -20.10 -8.77 -13.92
C ASN A 199 -21.22 -8.12 -13.08
N LEU A 200 -21.80 -8.87 -12.14
CA LEU A 200 -22.78 -8.33 -11.20
C LEU A 200 -22.13 -7.28 -10.30
N LEU A 201 -21.02 -7.61 -9.64
CA LEU A 201 -20.32 -6.68 -8.74
C LEU A 201 -19.92 -5.40 -9.48
N TYR A 202 -19.29 -5.54 -10.65
CA TYR A 202 -18.87 -4.42 -11.48
C TYR A 202 -20.04 -3.49 -11.85
N LYS A 203 -21.18 -4.04 -12.28
CA LYS A 203 -22.39 -3.26 -12.59
C LYS A 203 -22.93 -2.48 -11.39
N PHE A 204 -22.83 -3.04 -10.18
CA PHE A 204 -23.24 -2.36 -8.96
C PHE A 204 -22.26 -1.25 -8.54
N ILE A 205 -20.97 -1.41 -8.85
CA ILE A 205 -19.94 -0.39 -8.66
C ILE A 205 -20.18 0.79 -9.62
N GLU A 206 -20.35 0.52 -10.92
CA GLU A 206 -20.62 1.58 -11.93
C GLU A 206 -21.89 2.37 -11.65
N SER A 207 -22.93 1.70 -11.17
CA SER A 207 -24.19 2.37 -10.80
C SER A 207 -24.14 3.09 -9.44
N SER A 208 -22.93 3.29 -8.88
CA SER A 208 -22.63 3.93 -7.59
C SER A 208 -23.42 3.38 -6.40
N LYS A 209 -23.99 2.17 -6.53
CA LYS A 209 -24.70 1.45 -5.47
C LYS A 209 -23.75 0.75 -4.50
N LEU A 210 -22.51 0.55 -4.94
CA LEU A 210 -21.40 0.02 -4.15
C LEU A 210 -20.22 0.97 -4.26
N SER A 211 -19.79 1.53 -3.13
CA SER A 211 -18.52 2.25 -3.02
C SER A 211 -17.42 1.23 -2.76
N ILE A 212 -16.67 0.90 -3.81
CA ILE A 212 -15.52 0.00 -3.79
C ILE A 212 -14.38 0.71 -4.52
N ASP A 213 -13.20 0.74 -3.90
CA ASP A 213 -12.00 1.26 -4.54
C ASP A 213 -11.44 0.22 -5.51
N LEU A 214 -11.46 0.52 -6.82
CA LEU A 214 -10.90 -0.33 -7.86
C LEU A 214 -9.36 -0.24 -7.93
N ASN A 215 -8.75 0.71 -7.23
CA ASN A 215 -7.29 0.85 -7.12
C ASN A 215 -6.75 0.27 -5.81
N ASN A 216 -7.58 -0.46 -5.05
CA ASN A 216 -7.15 -1.13 -3.82
C ASN A 216 -5.97 -2.07 -4.11
N ARG A 217 -4.95 -1.98 -3.27
CA ARG A 217 -3.76 -2.83 -3.29
C ARG A 217 -3.85 -3.82 -2.13
N SER A 218 -3.74 -5.11 -2.42
CA SER A 218 -3.68 -6.14 -1.37
C SER A 218 -2.53 -5.85 -0.39
N SER A 219 -2.69 -6.18 0.89
CA SER A 219 -1.65 -5.94 1.90
C SER A 219 -0.46 -6.89 1.81
N TYR A 220 -0.57 -8.01 1.08
CA TYR A 220 0.52 -8.96 0.90
C TYR A 220 1.54 -8.52 -0.16
N ASP A 221 1.09 -8.31 -1.39
CA ASP A 221 1.95 -8.04 -2.54
C ASP A 221 1.61 -6.73 -3.26
N GLY A 222 0.54 -6.05 -2.87
CA GLY A 222 0.13 -4.79 -3.47
C GLY A 222 -0.63 -4.96 -4.79
N ILE A 223 -1.06 -6.18 -5.12
CA ILE A 223 -1.76 -6.50 -6.35
C ILE A 223 -3.14 -5.80 -6.38
N THR A 224 -3.43 -5.19 -7.52
CA THR A 224 -4.70 -4.51 -7.86
C THR A 224 -5.65 -5.44 -8.60
N ILE A 225 -6.95 -5.09 -8.65
CA ILE A 225 -7.94 -5.84 -9.45
C ILE A 225 -7.58 -5.91 -10.94
N LEU A 226 -6.93 -4.87 -11.47
CA LEU A 226 -6.48 -4.83 -12.87
C LEU A 226 -5.40 -5.88 -13.12
N GLN A 227 -4.40 -5.98 -12.24
CA GLN A 227 -3.37 -7.03 -12.31
C GLN A 227 -3.95 -8.42 -12.06
N GLN A 228 -4.90 -8.58 -11.13
CA GLN A 228 -5.59 -9.87 -10.93
C GLN A 228 -6.34 -10.31 -12.17
N SER A 229 -6.98 -9.40 -12.91
CA SER A 229 -7.64 -9.74 -14.18
C SER A 229 -6.66 -10.29 -15.22
N ILE A 230 -5.42 -9.79 -15.22
CA ILE A 230 -4.32 -10.35 -16.01
C ILE A 230 -3.97 -11.73 -15.44
N ILE A 231 -3.55 -11.87 -14.19
CA ILE A 231 -3.14 -13.15 -13.58
C ILE A 231 -4.19 -14.27 -13.79
N THR A 232 -5.46 -13.97 -13.59
CA THR A 232 -6.60 -14.92 -13.70
C THR A 232 -7.08 -15.17 -15.13
N ASN A 233 -6.52 -14.49 -16.13
CA ASN A 233 -6.92 -14.59 -17.56
C ASN A 233 -8.33 -14.10 -17.87
N ASN A 234 -8.77 -13.07 -17.17
CA ASN A 234 -10.09 -12.49 -17.33
C ASN A 234 -10.06 -11.25 -18.24
N ILE A 235 -9.88 -11.46 -19.55
CA ILE A 235 -9.81 -10.38 -20.54
C ILE A 235 -11.06 -9.49 -20.54
N ASN A 236 -12.23 -10.06 -20.26
CA ASN A 236 -13.48 -9.30 -20.21
C ASN A 236 -13.53 -8.32 -19.03
N LEU A 237 -13.04 -8.74 -17.86
CA LEU A 237 -12.87 -7.84 -16.71
C LEU A 237 -11.81 -6.78 -17.02
N PHE A 238 -10.68 -7.19 -17.59
CA PHE A 238 -9.60 -6.29 -17.98
C PHE A 238 -10.10 -5.16 -18.90
N LYS A 239 -10.80 -5.50 -20.00
CA LYS A 239 -11.39 -4.52 -20.93
C LYS A 239 -12.32 -3.53 -20.23
N LYS A 240 -13.12 -3.99 -19.27
CA LYS A 240 -13.98 -3.10 -18.49
C LYS A 240 -13.18 -2.16 -17.60
N LEU A 241 -12.16 -2.69 -16.92
CA LEU A 241 -11.33 -1.92 -16.01
C LEU A 241 -10.51 -0.84 -16.72
N ILE A 242 -9.84 -1.16 -17.83
CA ILE A 242 -9.01 -0.18 -18.56
C ILE A 242 -9.82 0.96 -19.18
N ASN A 243 -11.09 0.72 -19.49
CA ASN A 243 -12.00 1.74 -20.04
C ASN A 243 -12.72 2.54 -18.95
N ASN A 244 -12.45 2.27 -17.67
CA ASN A 244 -13.04 2.98 -16.56
C ASN A 244 -12.08 4.09 -16.07
N HIS A 245 -12.53 5.34 -16.19
CA HIS A 245 -11.75 6.54 -15.82
C HIS A 245 -11.31 6.59 -14.35
N THR A 246 -11.92 5.80 -13.46
CA THR A 246 -11.52 5.72 -12.05
C THR A 246 -10.36 4.76 -11.80
N VAL A 247 -10.01 3.92 -12.77
CA VAL A 247 -8.94 2.90 -12.64
C VAL A 247 -7.62 3.48 -13.10
N ASN A 248 -6.60 3.42 -12.23
CA ASN A 248 -5.24 3.79 -12.58
C ASN A 248 -4.51 2.62 -13.25
N ILE A 249 -4.33 2.71 -14.57
CA ILE A 249 -3.69 1.66 -15.39
C ILE A 249 -2.17 1.54 -15.20
N ASN A 250 -1.56 2.47 -14.46
CA ASN A 250 -0.12 2.54 -14.23
C ASN A 250 0.27 2.14 -12.79
N LEU A 251 -0.71 1.81 -11.94
CA LEU A 251 -0.46 1.48 -10.54
C LEU A 251 0.34 0.18 -10.40
N THR A 252 1.42 0.20 -9.63
CA THR A 252 2.26 -0.98 -9.43
C THR A 252 1.91 -1.76 -8.17
N ASP A 253 2.30 -3.03 -8.17
CA ASP A 253 2.42 -3.83 -6.95
C ASP A 253 3.60 -3.34 -6.06
N TYR A 254 3.86 -4.01 -4.94
CA TYR A 254 4.97 -3.68 -4.05
C TYR A 254 6.35 -4.01 -4.63
N TYR A 255 6.45 -4.73 -5.74
CA TYR A 255 7.70 -5.00 -6.44
C TYR A 255 7.89 -4.09 -7.66
N GLY A 256 7.02 -3.10 -7.85
CA GLY A 256 7.10 -2.14 -8.95
C GLY A 256 6.61 -2.70 -10.29
N PHE A 257 5.95 -3.86 -10.31
CA PHE A 257 5.33 -4.39 -11.53
C PHE A 257 4.02 -3.66 -11.81
N SER A 258 3.97 -2.92 -12.91
CA SER A 258 2.73 -2.33 -13.45
C SER A 258 1.91 -3.35 -14.23
N PRO A 259 0.64 -3.07 -14.59
CA PRO A 259 -0.16 -3.94 -15.46
C PRO A 259 0.56 -4.29 -16.77
N LEU A 260 1.28 -3.34 -17.36
CA LEU A 260 2.08 -3.58 -18.57
C LEU A 260 3.21 -4.58 -18.32
N HIS A 261 3.89 -4.51 -17.17
CA HIS A 261 4.88 -5.54 -16.79
C HIS A 261 4.23 -6.92 -16.70
N PHE A 262 3.09 -7.04 -16.02
CA PHE A 262 2.37 -8.33 -15.89
C PHE A 262 1.95 -8.89 -17.26
N ILE A 263 1.47 -8.05 -18.18
CA ILE A 263 1.10 -8.47 -19.54
C ILE A 263 2.30 -9.07 -20.28
N ILE A 264 3.45 -8.39 -20.19
CA ILE A 264 4.71 -8.80 -20.83
C ILE A 264 5.26 -10.07 -20.19
N THR A 265 5.36 -10.13 -18.87
CA THR A 265 5.91 -11.32 -18.18
C THR A 265 5.05 -12.55 -18.31
N THR A 266 3.73 -12.39 -18.45
CA THR A 266 2.82 -13.52 -18.68
C THR A 266 2.65 -13.87 -20.16
N GLY A 267 3.25 -13.11 -21.09
CA GLY A 267 3.19 -13.35 -22.54
C GLY A 267 1.79 -13.19 -23.14
N ARG A 268 0.92 -12.37 -22.54
CA ARG A 268 -0.51 -12.30 -22.90
C ARG A 268 -0.79 -11.24 -23.95
N LEU A 269 -0.50 -11.58 -25.21
CA LEU A 269 -0.62 -10.66 -26.34
C LEU A 269 -2.03 -10.08 -26.52
N ASN A 270 -3.09 -10.85 -26.27
CA ASN A 270 -4.47 -10.34 -26.33
C ASN A 270 -4.78 -9.26 -25.28
N PHE A 271 -4.10 -9.25 -24.13
CA PHE A 271 -4.19 -8.16 -23.16
C PHE A 271 -3.38 -6.96 -23.64
N LEU A 272 -2.21 -7.20 -24.23
CA LEU A 272 -1.36 -6.16 -24.80
C LEU A 272 -2.10 -5.38 -25.90
N ASP A 273 -2.75 -6.09 -26.82
CA ASP A 273 -3.52 -5.49 -27.92
C ASP A 273 -4.63 -4.57 -27.40
N GLU A 274 -5.29 -4.94 -26.31
CA GLU A 274 -6.34 -4.12 -25.71
C GLU A 274 -5.77 -2.95 -24.91
N PHE A 275 -4.62 -3.14 -24.26
CA PHE A 275 -3.94 -2.09 -23.50
C PHE A 275 -3.39 -1.00 -24.43
N LEU A 276 -2.84 -1.38 -25.59
CA LEU A 276 -2.29 -0.45 -26.58
C LEU A 276 -3.34 0.31 -27.40
N LYS A 277 -4.63 -0.04 -27.28
CA LYS A 277 -5.75 0.77 -27.83
C LYS A 277 -6.05 2.01 -27.01
N LEU A 278 -5.55 2.09 -25.76
CA LEU A 278 -5.72 3.27 -24.91
C LEU A 278 -4.91 4.45 -25.48
N PRO A 279 -5.29 5.70 -25.18
CA PRO A 279 -4.46 6.86 -25.52
C PRO A 279 -3.03 6.69 -24.99
N ILE A 280 -2.03 6.82 -25.87
CA ILE A 280 -0.61 6.54 -25.55
C ILE A 280 -0.13 7.42 -24.38
N GLU A 281 -0.62 8.66 -24.30
CA GLU A 281 -0.32 9.61 -23.22
C GLU A 281 -0.75 9.12 -21.83
N ASN A 282 -1.71 8.21 -21.74
CA ASN A 282 -2.14 7.61 -20.48
C ASN A 282 -1.27 6.42 -20.06
N ILE A 283 -0.47 5.84 -20.97
CA ILE A 283 0.35 4.66 -20.71
C ILE A 283 1.77 5.10 -20.34
N ASN A 284 2.21 4.76 -19.12
CA ASN A 284 3.57 5.03 -18.71
C ASN A 284 4.50 3.84 -19.02
N PHE A 285 5.28 3.98 -20.10
CA PHE A 285 6.30 3.00 -20.52
C PHE A 285 7.59 3.04 -19.69
N ASN A 286 7.73 4.00 -18.78
CA ASN A 286 8.94 4.28 -18.01
C ASN A 286 8.86 3.86 -16.54
N ILE A 287 7.86 3.06 -16.17
CA ILE A 287 7.76 2.49 -14.82
C ILE A 287 8.86 1.44 -14.62
N LEU A 288 9.55 1.50 -13.48
CA LEU A 288 10.59 0.56 -13.11
C LEU A 288 10.08 -0.43 -12.05
N ASN A 289 10.38 -1.72 -12.25
CA ASN A 289 10.23 -2.71 -11.18
C ASN A 289 11.45 -2.73 -10.23
N ILE A 290 11.43 -3.60 -9.22
CA ILE A 290 12.50 -3.76 -8.22
C ILE A 290 13.86 -4.12 -8.83
N ASN A 291 13.85 -4.78 -10.00
CA ASN A 291 15.05 -5.12 -10.76
C ASN A 291 15.50 -4.00 -11.70
N ASN A 292 14.88 -2.82 -11.58
CA ASN A 292 15.07 -1.67 -12.46
C ASN A 292 14.79 -1.99 -13.93
N ASN A 293 13.99 -3.02 -14.20
CA ASN A 293 13.54 -3.33 -15.54
C ASN A 293 12.38 -2.42 -15.91
N LEU A 294 12.43 -1.96 -17.16
CA LEU A 294 11.33 -1.29 -17.84
C LEU A 294 10.49 -2.37 -18.52
N PRO A 295 9.24 -2.09 -18.91
CA PRO A 295 8.48 -2.95 -19.80
C PRO A 295 9.29 -3.39 -21.04
N LEU A 296 10.02 -2.47 -21.67
CA LEU A 296 10.86 -2.77 -22.84
C LEU A 296 12.06 -3.67 -22.51
N HIS A 297 12.69 -3.54 -21.33
CA HIS A 297 13.72 -4.50 -20.89
C HIS A 297 13.14 -5.92 -20.86
N LEU A 298 11.94 -6.08 -20.27
CA LEU A 298 11.31 -7.39 -20.14
C LEU A 298 10.86 -8.00 -21.47
N ILE A 299 10.51 -7.17 -22.46
CA ILE A 299 10.22 -7.63 -23.82
C ILE A 299 11.45 -8.32 -24.44
N PHE A 300 12.63 -7.70 -24.29
CA PHE A 300 13.89 -8.28 -24.77
C PHE A 300 14.26 -9.53 -24.00
N THR A 301 14.26 -9.51 -22.66
CA THR A 301 14.67 -10.68 -21.86
C THR A 301 13.74 -11.88 -22.02
N ASN A 302 12.44 -11.64 -22.29
CA ASN A 302 11.47 -12.70 -22.50
C ASN A 302 11.35 -13.12 -23.97
N ASN A 303 12.14 -12.52 -24.88
CA ASN A 303 12.10 -12.77 -26.33
C ASN A 303 10.69 -12.68 -26.93
N LEU A 304 9.88 -11.72 -26.48
CA LEU A 304 8.53 -11.55 -27.02
C LEU A 304 8.59 -10.99 -28.45
N LYS A 305 7.92 -11.67 -29.38
CA LYS A 305 7.81 -11.25 -30.77
C LYS A 305 6.62 -10.31 -30.95
N ILE A 306 6.85 -9.02 -30.76
CA ILE A 306 5.87 -7.94 -30.95
C ILE A 306 6.51 -6.77 -31.69
N ASP A 307 5.71 -5.90 -32.29
CA ASP A 307 6.19 -4.63 -32.85
C ASP A 307 6.71 -3.72 -31.73
N LEU A 308 8.00 -3.35 -31.81
CA LEU A 308 8.66 -2.52 -30.80
C LEU A 308 8.52 -1.03 -31.05
N THR A 309 7.93 -0.61 -32.18
CA THR A 309 7.79 0.79 -32.61
C THR A 309 7.25 1.68 -31.48
N ILE A 310 6.12 1.28 -30.89
CA ILE A 310 5.47 2.06 -29.82
C ILE A 310 6.31 2.07 -28.54
N PHE A 311 7.01 0.99 -28.23
CA PHE A 311 7.84 0.88 -27.03
C PHE A 311 9.11 1.71 -27.15
N ILE A 312 9.86 1.57 -28.25
CA ILE A 312 11.11 2.32 -28.50
C ILE A 312 10.84 3.82 -28.54
N LYS A 313 9.72 4.23 -29.17
CA LYS A 313 9.33 5.63 -29.25
C LYS A 313 9.06 6.22 -27.87
N ASN A 314 8.32 5.53 -27.00
CA ASN A 314 7.84 6.08 -25.72
C ASN A 314 8.70 5.73 -24.48
N THR A 315 9.73 4.90 -24.63
CA THR A 315 10.62 4.49 -23.53
C THR A 315 11.91 5.33 -23.49
N ASN A 316 12.41 5.62 -22.30
CA ASN A 316 13.77 6.15 -22.10
C ASN A 316 14.77 5.02 -22.24
N LEU A 317 15.51 5.04 -23.35
CA LEU A 317 16.41 3.94 -23.72
C LEU A 317 17.72 3.90 -22.93
N ASN A 318 17.96 4.88 -22.05
CA ASN A 318 19.20 5.04 -21.30
C ASN A 318 19.11 4.60 -19.83
N ILE A 319 17.97 4.03 -19.40
CA ILE A 319 17.83 3.57 -18.01
C ILE A 319 18.54 2.22 -17.88
N LEU A 320 19.40 2.09 -16.87
CA LEU A 320 20.07 0.85 -16.50
C LEU A 320 19.17 -0.02 -15.63
N ASN A 321 19.07 -1.30 -15.97
CA ASN A 321 18.53 -2.33 -15.08
C ASN A 321 19.62 -2.84 -14.10
N ASN A 322 19.27 -3.80 -13.24
CA ASN A 322 20.23 -4.39 -12.28
C ASN A 322 21.35 -5.23 -12.94
N ASP A 323 21.16 -5.66 -14.19
CA ASP A 323 22.21 -6.33 -14.98
C ASP A 323 23.14 -5.33 -15.68
N ASN A 324 22.97 -4.03 -15.41
CA ASN A 324 23.66 -2.92 -16.08
C ASN A 324 23.43 -2.85 -17.59
N GLU A 325 22.26 -3.33 -18.04
CA GLU A 325 21.82 -3.23 -19.42
C GLU A 325 20.82 -2.07 -19.58
N THR A 326 20.84 -1.45 -20.75
CA THR A 326 19.86 -0.44 -21.15
C THR A 326 18.99 -0.99 -22.28
N CYS A 327 17.81 -0.41 -22.52
CA CYS A 327 17.02 -0.81 -23.68
C CYS A 327 17.78 -0.53 -24.99
N PHE A 328 18.63 0.50 -25.04
CA PHE A 328 19.49 0.74 -26.20
C PHE A 328 20.56 -0.35 -26.37
N SER A 329 21.15 -0.87 -25.29
CA SER A 329 22.11 -1.98 -25.39
C SER A 329 21.45 -3.25 -25.93
N TYR A 330 20.22 -3.56 -25.51
CA TYR A 330 19.45 -4.67 -26.08
C TYR A 330 19.13 -4.46 -27.57
N ILE A 331 18.71 -3.26 -27.99
CA ILE A 331 18.46 -2.96 -29.41
C ILE A 331 19.70 -3.27 -30.27
N ILE A 332 20.90 -2.96 -29.77
CA ILE A 332 22.16 -3.26 -30.44
C ILE A 332 22.45 -4.76 -30.45
N LYS A 333 22.38 -5.42 -29.28
CA LYS A 333 22.64 -6.87 -29.16
C LYS A 333 21.71 -7.75 -29.98
N HIS A 334 20.47 -7.30 -30.19
CA HIS A 334 19.47 -7.99 -31.01
C HIS A 334 19.50 -7.57 -32.50
N ASN A 335 20.48 -6.76 -32.93
CA ASN A 335 20.63 -6.28 -34.31
C ASN A 335 19.42 -5.50 -34.86
N LEU A 336 18.76 -4.71 -34.00
CA LEU A 336 17.53 -3.99 -34.32
C LEU A 336 17.75 -2.52 -34.74
N LEU A 337 19.01 -2.08 -34.85
CA LEU A 337 19.35 -0.71 -35.23
C LEU A 337 18.73 -0.30 -36.58
N TYR A 338 18.79 -1.19 -37.58
CA TYR A 338 18.32 -0.90 -38.93
C TYR A 338 16.81 -0.73 -38.99
N GLU A 339 16.08 -1.68 -38.39
CA GLU A 339 14.62 -1.68 -38.36
C GLU A 339 14.05 -0.40 -37.72
N TYR A 340 14.67 0.07 -36.63
CA TYR A 340 14.16 1.21 -35.85
C TYR A 340 14.96 2.51 -36.01
N GLN A 341 15.85 2.62 -37.01
CA GLN A 341 16.70 3.79 -37.24
C GLN A 341 15.88 5.10 -37.22
N HIS A 342 14.76 5.13 -37.94
CA HIS A 342 13.89 6.30 -38.09
C HIS A 342 13.35 6.84 -36.74
N ILE A 343 13.25 5.98 -35.72
CA ILE A 343 12.88 6.37 -34.35
C ILE A 343 14.13 6.76 -33.56
N LEU A 344 15.16 5.92 -33.63
CA LEU A 344 16.39 6.06 -32.84
C LEU A 344 17.10 7.39 -33.05
N ILE A 345 17.15 7.89 -34.29
CA ILE A 345 17.74 9.20 -34.61
C ILE A 345 17.03 10.38 -33.90
N ASN A 346 15.83 10.17 -33.36
CA ASN A 346 15.10 11.20 -32.61
C ASN A 346 15.15 10.98 -31.10
N LYS A 347 15.80 9.91 -30.63
CA LYS A 347 15.97 9.61 -29.21
C LYS A 347 17.26 10.21 -28.68
N ILE A 348 17.34 10.36 -27.37
CA ILE A 348 18.61 10.61 -26.66
C ILE A 348 19.29 9.25 -26.52
N LEU A 349 20.49 9.09 -27.09
CA LEU A 349 21.25 7.84 -27.06
C LEU A 349 22.58 8.03 -26.34
N ASN A 350 22.68 7.54 -25.10
CA ASN A 350 23.87 7.69 -24.27
C ASN A 350 24.71 6.41 -24.26
N ILE A 351 25.86 6.43 -24.93
CA ILE A 351 26.78 5.30 -25.01
C ILE A 351 27.77 5.22 -23.84
N ASN A 352 27.87 6.26 -23.01
CA ASN A 352 28.79 6.26 -21.86
C ASN A 352 28.42 5.25 -20.78
N ILE A 353 27.18 4.78 -20.81
CA ILE A 353 26.60 3.83 -19.84
C ILE A 353 26.38 2.46 -20.48
N ILE A 354 27.09 2.17 -21.57
CA ILE A 354 27.01 0.89 -22.26
C ILE A 354 28.42 0.47 -22.70
N ASN A 355 28.73 -0.81 -22.60
CA ASN A 355 29.99 -1.36 -23.09
C ASN A 355 29.85 -1.79 -24.56
N ILE A 356 30.05 -0.85 -25.49
CA ILE A 356 29.97 -1.08 -26.94
C ILE A 356 31.22 -0.58 -27.66
N ASP A 357 31.62 -1.29 -28.71
CA ASP A 357 32.60 -0.82 -29.68
C ASP A 357 31.96 0.19 -30.66
N ILE A 358 32.44 1.42 -30.63
CA ILE A 358 31.90 2.56 -31.40
C ILE A 358 32.44 2.56 -32.84
N HIS A 359 33.32 1.62 -33.20
CA HIS A 359 33.89 1.51 -34.55
C HIS A 359 32.92 0.95 -35.59
N ASP A 360 31.73 0.48 -35.20
CA ASP A 360 30.64 0.20 -36.14
C ASP A 360 30.14 1.49 -36.80
N GLU A 361 30.40 1.65 -38.10
CA GLU A 361 30.03 2.82 -38.89
C GLU A 361 28.52 3.06 -38.90
N TYR A 362 27.72 2.00 -38.87
CA TYR A 362 26.26 2.13 -38.91
C TYR A 362 25.72 2.70 -37.60
N LEU A 363 26.14 2.14 -36.46
CA LEU A 363 25.83 2.68 -35.13
C LEU A 363 26.30 4.14 -35.01
N LEU A 364 27.52 4.44 -35.46
CA LEU A 364 28.09 5.77 -35.41
C LEU A 364 27.23 6.79 -36.16
N ASN A 365 26.71 6.45 -37.35
CA ASN A 365 25.83 7.33 -38.11
C ASN A 365 24.52 7.62 -37.36
N ILE A 366 23.91 6.61 -36.73
CA ILE A 366 22.70 6.79 -35.90
C ILE A 366 23.00 7.72 -34.71
N LEU A 367 24.14 7.54 -34.05
CA LEU A 367 24.54 8.39 -32.92
C LEU A 367 24.79 9.84 -33.35
N ILE A 368 25.40 10.06 -34.53
CA ILE A 368 25.62 11.39 -35.08
C ILE A 368 24.29 12.09 -35.37
N ASP A 369 23.35 11.40 -36.02
CA ASP A 369 22.04 11.94 -36.35
C ASP A 369 21.22 12.20 -35.07
N SER A 370 21.24 11.27 -34.12
CA SER A 370 20.65 11.43 -32.79
C SER A 370 21.18 12.67 -32.08
N TYR A 371 22.49 12.80 -31.94
CA TYR A 371 23.12 13.96 -31.30
C TYR A 371 22.70 15.25 -32.01
N TYR A 372 22.79 15.29 -33.34
CA TYR A 372 22.44 16.46 -34.14
C TYR A 372 20.98 16.89 -33.95
N ASN A 373 20.05 15.93 -33.97
CA ASN A 373 18.64 16.20 -33.72
C ASN A 373 18.40 16.72 -32.29
N GLN A 374 19.09 16.17 -31.29
CA GLN A 374 19.03 16.69 -29.92
C GLN A 374 19.59 18.12 -29.81
N LEU A 375 20.63 18.49 -30.57
CA LEU A 375 21.11 19.88 -30.64
C LEU A 375 20.04 20.83 -31.18
N ILE A 376 19.38 20.45 -32.28
CA ILE A 376 18.31 21.26 -32.89
C ILE A 376 17.17 21.46 -31.90
N LEU A 377 16.69 20.36 -31.30
CA LEU A 377 15.58 20.39 -30.34
C LEU A 377 15.89 21.26 -29.12
N ASN A 378 17.15 21.29 -28.67
CA ASN A 378 17.55 21.97 -27.44
C ASN A 378 18.33 23.28 -27.68
N LYS A 379 18.26 23.87 -28.88
CA LYS A 379 19.10 24.99 -29.33
C LYS A 379 19.19 26.16 -28.34
N GLN A 380 18.11 26.50 -27.66
CA GLN A 380 18.05 27.60 -26.69
C GLN A 380 18.79 27.31 -25.37
N ASN A 381 18.98 26.03 -25.06
CA ASN A 381 19.55 25.55 -23.81
C ASN A 381 20.97 25.00 -23.98
N LEU A 382 21.66 25.28 -25.09
CA LEU A 382 22.99 24.72 -25.34
C LEU A 382 24.09 25.38 -24.50
N LYS A 383 25.06 24.58 -24.05
CA LYS A 383 26.17 25.04 -23.19
C LYS A 383 27.36 25.51 -24.01
N ASP A 384 27.64 24.86 -25.14
CA ASP A 384 28.89 25.06 -25.85
C ASP A 384 28.70 26.00 -27.06
N LYS A 385 29.62 26.95 -27.23
CA LYS A 385 29.54 27.98 -28.30
C LYS A 385 29.65 27.39 -29.71
N TRP A 386 30.31 26.24 -29.87
CA TRP A 386 30.48 25.59 -31.18
C TRP A 386 29.19 25.01 -31.73
N GLU A 387 28.16 24.84 -30.90
CA GLU A 387 26.89 24.22 -31.27
C GLU A 387 25.99 25.19 -32.08
N ASN A 388 26.41 26.45 -32.28
CA ASN A 388 25.73 27.48 -33.08
C ASN A 388 26.06 27.44 -34.58
N ILE A 389 26.59 26.34 -35.11
CA ILE A 389 26.98 26.23 -36.52
C ILE A 389 25.73 26.04 -37.40
N ASN A 390 25.52 26.93 -38.37
CA ASN A 390 24.37 26.89 -39.28
C ASN A 390 24.50 25.86 -40.44
N ASN A 391 25.56 25.05 -40.45
CA ASN A 391 25.82 24.05 -41.50
C ASN A 391 25.75 22.63 -40.92
N GLU A 392 24.76 21.84 -41.37
CA GLU A 392 24.53 20.47 -40.92
C GLU A 392 25.76 19.57 -41.12
N LYS A 393 26.31 19.55 -42.34
CA LYS A 393 27.42 18.66 -42.70
C LYS A 393 28.65 18.89 -41.83
N LEU A 394 29.02 20.16 -41.63
CA LEU A 394 30.14 20.53 -40.76
C LEU A 394 29.86 20.18 -39.28
N THR A 395 28.63 20.34 -38.83
CA THR A 395 28.22 20.01 -37.46
C THR A 395 28.31 18.51 -37.22
N LYS A 396 27.80 17.68 -38.14
CA LYS A 396 27.88 16.22 -38.06
C LYS A 396 29.33 15.70 -38.05
N ILE A 397 30.23 16.31 -38.83
CA ILE A 397 31.67 15.97 -38.79
C ILE A 397 32.27 16.25 -37.39
N LYS A 398 31.94 17.40 -36.79
CA LYS A 398 32.41 17.71 -35.43
C LYS A 398 31.83 16.76 -34.39
N ILE A 399 30.53 16.45 -34.48
CA ILE A 399 29.87 15.47 -33.62
C ILE A 399 30.58 14.10 -33.73
N LYS A 400 30.86 13.63 -34.94
CA LYS A 400 31.61 12.38 -35.18
C LYS A 400 32.92 12.37 -34.42
N ASN A 401 33.70 13.45 -34.52
CA ASN A 401 34.99 13.57 -33.82
C ASN A 401 34.81 13.57 -32.29
N ILE A 402 33.77 14.23 -31.77
CA ILE A 402 33.46 14.25 -30.32
C ILE A 402 33.10 12.85 -29.82
N ILE A 403 32.22 12.14 -30.53
CA ILE A 403 31.83 10.77 -30.18
C ILE A 403 33.05 9.85 -30.16
N LEU A 404 33.89 9.89 -31.20
CA LEU A 404 35.06 9.00 -31.29
C LEU A 404 36.15 9.34 -30.28
N SER A 405 36.42 10.63 -30.02
CA SER A 405 37.51 11.06 -29.13
C SER A 405 37.15 11.02 -27.64
N SER A 406 35.89 11.31 -27.31
CA SER A 406 35.46 11.53 -25.92
C SER A 406 34.31 10.63 -25.47
N LYS A 407 33.83 9.73 -26.34
CA LYS A 407 32.63 8.88 -26.14
C LYS A 407 31.35 9.67 -25.83
N GLN A 408 31.36 10.99 -26.02
CA GLN A 408 30.20 11.83 -25.76
C GLN A 408 29.19 11.72 -26.91
N SER A 409 28.13 10.93 -26.74
CA SER A 409 27.06 10.74 -27.72
C SER A 409 25.80 11.59 -27.49
N ILE A 410 25.83 12.46 -26.48
CA ILE A 410 24.73 13.37 -26.16
C ILE A 410 25.24 14.82 -26.04
N PRO A 411 24.45 15.81 -26.48
CA PRO A 411 24.82 17.21 -26.35
C PRO A 411 24.87 17.68 -24.91
N LYS A 412 25.77 18.63 -24.63
CA LYS A 412 25.84 19.31 -23.33
C LYS A 412 24.81 20.42 -23.29
N ILE A 413 23.62 20.08 -22.82
CA ILE A 413 22.55 21.05 -22.62
C ILE A 413 22.75 21.68 -21.22
N LYS A 414 22.56 22.99 -21.10
CA LYS A 414 22.46 23.77 -19.85
C LYS A 414 21.34 23.30 -18.91
N THR A 415 20.64 22.22 -19.21
CA THR A 415 19.54 21.71 -18.38
C THR A 415 20.02 21.27 -17.01
N LEU A 416 19.36 21.80 -15.97
CA LEU A 416 18.60 21.11 -14.91
C LEU A 416 19.12 19.76 -14.38
N GLU A 417 20.37 19.37 -14.59
CA GLU A 417 20.91 18.17 -13.97
C GLU A 417 20.94 18.37 -12.45
N PRO A 418 20.44 17.40 -11.67
CA PRO A 418 20.50 17.52 -10.24
C PRO A 418 21.96 17.57 -9.80
N LYS A 419 22.28 18.62 -9.04
CA LYS A 419 23.48 18.65 -8.22
C LYS A 419 23.38 17.48 -7.27
N LEU A 420 24.36 16.61 -7.32
CA LEU A 420 24.42 15.41 -6.52
C LEU A 420 25.65 15.49 -5.65
N ASP A 421 25.44 15.78 -4.37
CA ASP A 421 26.51 15.78 -3.36
C ASP A 421 26.76 14.33 -2.91
N ILE A 422 27.59 13.62 -3.67
CA ILE A 422 28.14 12.31 -3.30
C ILE A 422 29.64 12.49 -3.08
N ASN A 423 30.11 12.28 -1.85
CA ASN A 423 31.52 12.08 -1.58
C ASN A 423 31.93 10.69 -2.08
N SER A 424 32.15 10.54 -3.38
CA SER A 424 32.37 9.24 -4.05
C SER A 424 33.75 8.63 -3.79
N LYS A 425 34.70 9.41 -3.24
CA LYS A 425 36.10 9.00 -3.06
C LYS A 425 36.45 8.46 -1.68
N ILE A 426 35.52 8.45 -0.72
CA ILE A 426 35.84 8.01 0.64
C ILE A 426 34.94 6.85 1.03
N ASN A 427 35.54 5.66 1.01
CA ASN A 427 34.94 4.45 1.54
C ASN A 427 35.33 4.35 3.01
N TYR A 428 34.39 4.58 3.92
CA TYR A 428 34.67 4.52 5.35
C TYR A 428 34.27 3.17 5.94
N ASP A 429 35.16 2.57 6.74
CA ASP A 429 34.94 1.25 7.33
C ASP A 429 33.93 1.25 8.49
N ASN A 430 33.89 2.32 9.29
CA ASN A 430 32.99 2.44 10.45
C ASN A 430 31.91 3.52 10.25
N CYS A 431 30.66 3.17 10.52
CA CYS A 431 29.50 4.08 10.60
C CYS A 431 28.79 3.87 11.94
N PHE A 432 28.68 4.92 12.75
CA PHE A 432 27.98 4.87 14.06
C PHE A 432 26.65 5.64 14.02
N TYR A 433 25.99 5.66 12.87
CA TYR A 433 24.61 6.14 12.76
C TYR A 433 23.72 5.15 13.48
N THR A 434 22.87 5.61 14.39
CA THR A 434 22.00 4.74 15.20
C THR A 434 20.56 4.76 14.74
N GLY A 435 20.17 5.80 13.98
CA GLY A 435 18.78 5.98 13.55
C GLY A 435 17.84 6.36 14.70
N SER A 436 18.40 6.81 15.84
CA SER A 436 17.63 7.25 16.99
C SER A 436 17.26 8.73 16.87
N ASP A 437 16.32 9.16 17.70
CA ASP A 437 15.93 10.56 17.95
C ASP A 437 17.09 11.58 17.97
N ILE A 438 18.23 11.26 18.59
CA ILE A 438 19.39 12.16 18.61
C ILE A 438 19.96 12.38 17.20
N ASP A 439 19.98 11.36 16.34
CA ASP A 439 20.43 11.51 14.94
C ASP A 439 19.45 12.38 14.14
N SER A 440 18.15 12.25 14.41
CA SER A 440 17.11 13.12 13.83
C SER A 440 17.34 14.59 14.21
N ILE A 441 17.55 14.89 15.51
CA ILE A 441 17.84 16.25 15.98
C ILE A 441 19.06 16.84 15.25
N PHE A 442 20.19 16.13 15.26
CA PHE A 442 21.41 16.64 14.61
C PHE A 442 21.30 16.67 13.09
N GLY A 443 20.46 15.83 12.47
CA GLY A 443 20.11 15.89 11.06
C GLY A 443 19.32 17.14 10.69
N LEU A 444 18.33 17.53 11.49
CA LEU A 444 17.58 18.78 11.31
C LEU A 444 18.49 20.00 11.50
N ILE A 445 19.36 19.99 12.52
CA ILE A 445 20.33 21.05 12.77
C ILE A 445 21.33 21.18 11.61
N LEU A 446 21.78 20.06 11.03
CA LEU A 446 22.62 20.07 9.82
C LEU A 446 21.95 20.83 8.67
N LEU A 447 20.67 20.55 8.42
CA LEU A 447 19.90 21.21 7.36
C LEU A 447 19.72 22.69 7.63
N TYR A 448 19.31 23.06 8.85
CA TYR A 448 19.12 24.46 9.23
C TYR A 448 20.43 25.24 9.08
N ASN A 449 21.52 24.77 9.67
CA ASN A 449 22.80 25.47 9.57
C ASN A 449 23.30 25.61 8.14
N LYS A 450 23.04 24.62 7.27
CA LYS A 450 23.45 24.66 5.86
C LYS A 450 22.61 25.64 5.02
N PHE A 451 21.31 25.76 5.32
CA PHE A 451 20.36 26.41 4.42
C PHE A 451 19.52 27.54 5.02
N LYS A 452 19.76 27.95 6.28
CA LYS A 452 19.08 29.11 6.90
C LYS A 452 19.25 30.40 6.09
N SER A 453 20.42 30.61 5.49
CA SER A 453 20.67 31.74 4.58
C SER A 453 19.84 31.70 3.30
N LYS A 454 19.33 30.53 2.91
CA LYS A 454 18.36 30.36 1.81
C LYS A 454 16.90 30.45 2.28
N GLY A 455 16.66 30.70 3.56
CA GLY A 455 15.33 30.82 4.16
C GLY A 455 14.69 29.48 4.57
N LEU A 456 15.49 28.41 4.77
CA LEU A 456 15.00 27.15 5.36
C LEU A 456 14.91 27.29 6.89
N ASN A 457 13.77 26.92 7.44
CA ASN A 457 13.56 26.69 8.87
C ASN A 457 13.14 25.25 9.14
N ILE A 458 13.37 24.82 10.38
CA ILE A 458 12.97 23.52 10.92
C ILE A 458 11.89 23.74 11.99
N ILE A 459 11.03 22.73 12.17
CA ILE A 459 10.11 22.66 13.31
C ILE A 459 10.70 21.68 14.31
N LEU A 460 11.29 22.21 15.39
CA LEU A 460 11.90 21.45 16.47
C LEU A 460 11.57 22.14 17.80
N GLU A 461 10.99 21.42 18.75
CA GLU A 461 10.72 22.01 20.06
C GLU A 461 11.99 22.21 20.87
N THR A 462 12.01 23.30 21.63
CA THR A 462 13.08 23.53 22.60
C THR A 462 12.94 22.66 23.85
N LYS A 463 11.73 22.17 24.17
CA LYS A 463 11.49 21.20 25.25
C LYS A 463 11.28 19.81 24.65
N LEU A 464 12.25 18.92 24.83
CA LEU A 464 12.34 17.66 24.08
C LEU A 464 11.49 16.52 24.68
N THR A 465 11.07 16.65 25.93
CA THR A 465 10.35 15.61 26.69
C THR A 465 8.99 16.11 27.21
N GLY A 466 8.14 15.19 27.64
CA GLY A 466 6.85 15.52 28.28
C GLY A 466 5.72 15.78 27.28
N ASN A 467 5.62 15.01 26.19
CA ASN A 467 4.47 15.04 25.29
C ASN A 467 3.22 14.45 25.99
N VAL A 468 2.43 15.29 26.64
CA VAL A 468 1.32 14.85 27.51
C VAL A 468 0.31 14.00 26.74
N GLN A 469 0.00 14.37 25.49
CA GLN A 469 -1.01 13.66 24.70
C GLN A 469 -0.52 12.26 24.31
N LEU A 470 0.73 12.16 23.84
CA LEU A 470 1.33 10.90 23.45
C LEU A 470 1.56 9.98 24.66
N GLU A 471 2.09 10.50 25.76
CA GLU A 471 2.33 9.75 27.00
C GLU A 471 1.03 9.21 27.58
N THR A 472 -0.02 10.03 27.61
CA THR A 472 -1.36 9.61 28.08
C THR A 472 -1.91 8.48 27.20
N PHE A 473 -1.72 8.57 25.88
CA PHE A 473 -2.16 7.53 24.96
C PHE A 473 -1.38 6.22 25.14
N LEU A 474 -0.05 6.28 25.27
CA LEU A 474 0.80 5.11 25.44
C LEU A 474 0.54 4.41 26.78
N ASN A 475 0.42 5.17 27.86
CA ASN A 475 0.11 4.63 29.18
C ASN A 475 -1.27 3.95 29.17
N LYS A 476 -2.30 4.63 28.67
CA LYS A 476 -3.68 4.12 28.69
C LYS A 476 -3.89 2.86 27.85
N ASN A 477 -3.24 2.75 26.70
CA ASN A 477 -3.51 1.66 25.75
C ASN A 477 -2.48 0.53 25.81
N TYR A 478 -1.26 0.77 26.31
CA TYR A 478 -0.18 -0.22 26.33
C TYR A 478 0.49 -0.40 27.69
N ASN A 479 0.05 0.31 28.73
CA ASN A 479 0.71 0.34 30.05
C ASN A 479 2.21 0.72 29.96
N ILE A 480 2.60 1.48 28.93
CA ILE A 480 3.97 1.97 28.77
C ILE A 480 4.10 3.26 29.56
N SER A 481 4.83 3.21 30.68
CA SER A 481 5.26 4.43 31.38
C SER A 481 6.46 5.04 30.66
N VAL A 482 6.25 6.24 30.11
CA VAL A 482 7.31 6.95 29.39
C VAL A 482 8.23 7.60 30.41
N SER A 483 9.50 7.19 30.42
CA SER A 483 10.52 7.81 31.27
C SER A 483 10.69 9.28 30.91
N PRO A 484 10.90 10.20 31.89
CA PRO A 484 11.14 11.62 31.63
C PRO A 484 12.42 11.90 30.82
N LYS A 485 13.24 10.86 30.57
CA LYS A 485 14.44 10.91 29.72
C LYS A 485 14.16 10.61 28.23
N ILE A 486 12.97 10.14 27.88
CA ILE A 486 12.61 9.78 26.50
C ILE A 486 12.22 11.03 25.73
N ILE A 487 12.94 11.31 24.65
CA ILE A 487 12.62 12.41 23.74
C ILE A 487 11.38 12.02 22.93
N ASN A 488 10.33 12.83 23.05
CA ASN A 488 9.02 12.55 22.43
C ASN A 488 8.32 13.80 21.87
N ASN A 489 9.01 14.95 21.84
CA ASN A 489 8.51 16.23 21.30
C ASN A 489 9.29 16.76 20.08
N ILE A 490 10.00 15.89 19.34
CA ILE A 490 10.82 16.32 18.19
C ILE A 490 10.14 16.17 16.82
N ASN A 491 9.10 15.35 16.72
CA ASN A 491 8.48 14.97 15.46
C ASN A 491 6.97 14.79 15.60
N ILE A 492 6.27 14.73 14.46
CA ILE A 492 4.86 14.32 14.41
C ILE A 492 4.83 12.80 14.52
N SER A 493 4.14 12.27 15.53
CA SER A 493 4.03 10.81 15.72
C SER A 493 2.73 10.27 15.15
N TRP A 494 2.79 9.19 14.36
CA TRP A 494 1.65 8.45 13.85
C TRP A 494 1.60 7.05 14.44
N ILE A 495 0.57 6.75 15.24
CA ILE A 495 0.44 5.49 15.98
C ILE A 495 -1.02 5.03 15.92
N GLU A 496 -1.26 3.79 15.47
CA GLU A 496 -2.61 3.20 15.36
C GLU A 496 -3.67 4.14 14.74
N ASN A 497 -3.32 4.72 13.59
CA ASN A 497 -4.21 5.65 12.87
C ASN A 497 -4.54 6.95 13.62
N LYS A 498 -3.77 7.29 14.67
CA LYS A 498 -3.85 8.55 15.40
C LYS A 498 -2.58 9.36 15.20
N ILE A 499 -2.74 10.67 15.12
CA ILE A 499 -1.66 11.63 15.00
C ILE A 499 -1.43 12.34 16.34
N PHE A 500 -0.17 12.51 16.71
CA PHE A 500 0.26 13.25 17.89
C PHE A 500 1.25 14.32 17.45
N TYR A 501 1.00 15.55 17.89
CA TYR A 501 1.88 16.69 17.64
C TYR A 501 2.67 16.98 18.91
N SER A 502 3.73 17.77 18.76
CA SER A 502 4.45 18.32 19.90
C SER A 502 3.60 19.38 20.63
N ASN A 503 3.87 19.63 21.92
CA ASN A 503 3.00 20.43 22.78
C ASN A 503 2.74 21.87 22.29
N ASN A 504 3.73 22.51 21.67
CA ASN A 504 3.71 23.88 21.16
C ASN A 504 3.69 23.94 19.61
N PHE A 505 3.30 22.85 18.96
CA PHE A 505 3.37 22.71 17.50
C PHE A 505 2.72 23.88 16.74
N ASP A 506 1.49 24.26 17.08
CA ASP A 506 0.74 25.28 16.34
C ASP A 506 1.40 26.66 16.41
N ASN A 507 1.87 27.05 17.59
CA ASN A 507 2.55 28.34 17.77
C ASN A 507 3.88 28.38 17.00
N LEU A 508 4.66 27.31 17.04
CA LEU A 508 5.91 27.21 16.29
C LEU A 508 5.67 27.36 14.78
N ILE A 509 4.61 26.74 14.26
CA ILE A 509 4.25 26.88 12.85
C ILE A 509 3.86 28.33 12.53
N TYR A 510 2.99 28.96 13.34
CA TYR A 510 2.59 30.35 13.12
C TYR A 510 3.76 31.34 13.16
N GLU A 511 4.75 31.11 14.02
CA GLU A 511 5.97 31.91 14.08
C GLU A 511 6.83 31.70 12.85
N LYS A 512 7.14 30.45 12.51
CA LYS A 512 8.09 30.13 11.42
C LYS A 512 7.53 30.46 10.05
N ILE A 513 6.22 30.35 9.80
CA ILE A 513 5.62 30.73 8.50
C ILE A 513 5.93 32.19 8.13
N LYS A 514 5.96 33.10 9.12
CA LYS A 514 6.16 34.54 8.89
C LYS A 514 7.57 34.88 8.37
N THR A 515 8.57 34.07 8.71
CA THR A 515 9.98 34.38 8.47
C THR A 515 10.66 33.42 7.49
N SER A 516 9.97 32.38 7.04
CA SER A 516 10.58 31.27 6.28
C SER A 516 10.15 31.27 4.83
N LYS A 517 11.08 30.88 3.94
CA LYS A 517 10.75 30.48 2.57
C LYS A 517 10.38 29.00 2.51
N TYR A 518 11.05 28.19 3.33
CA TYR A 518 10.87 26.75 3.39
C TYR A 518 10.77 26.30 4.85
N ILE A 519 9.86 25.37 5.14
CA ILE A 519 9.75 24.72 6.45
C ILE A 519 9.87 23.21 6.26
N ILE A 520 10.58 22.55 7.17
CA ILE A 520 10.61 21.08 7.24
C ILE A 520 10.11 20.56 8.57
N LEU A 521 9.40 19.43 8.50
CA LEU A 521 8.83 18.75 9.66
C LEU A 521 9.06 17.25 9.53
N GLU A 522 9.65 16.63 10.54
CA GLU A 522 9.83 15.19 10.58
C GLU A 522 8.55 14.50 11.06
N ILE A 523 8.22 13.36 10.45
CA ILE A 523 7.13 12.48 10.84
C ILE A 523 7.73 11.14 11.23
N TYR A 524 7.37 10.66 12.41
CA TYR A 524 7.71 9.35 12.91
C TYR A 524 6.48 8.45 12.90
N ILE A 525 6.50 7.44 12.05
CA ILE A 525 5.44 6.44 11.92
C ILE A 525 5.84 5.24 12.77
N LEU A 526 5.05 4.91 13.78
CA LEU A 526 5.28 3.75 14.60
C LEU A 526 4.60 2.53 13.98
N ILE A 527 5.39 1.51 13.63
CA ILE A 527 4.91 0.35 12.87
C ILE A 527 4.32 -0.71 13.80
N ASP A 528 5.06 -1.09 14.84
CA ASP A 528 4.63 -2.13 15.78
C ASP A 528 5.26 -1.88 17.16
N LEU A 529 4.39 -1.66 18.16
CA LEU A 529 4.76 -1.48 19.57
C LEU A 529 5.10 -2.80 20.28
N TYR A 530 4.59 -3.93 19.78
CA TYR A 530 4.70 -5.23 20.46
C TYR A 530 5.91 -6.04 19.97
N ASN A 531 6.24 -5.96 18.68
CA ASN A 531 7.33 -6.77 18.09
C ASN A 531 8.65 -6.02 17.91
N SER A 532 8.80 -4.83 18.50
CA SER A 532 10.03 -4.03 18.43
C SER A 532 10.54 -3.78 16.99
N GLN A 533 9.65 -3.74 15.99
CA GLN A 533 10.02 -3.52 14.58
C GLN A 533 10.50 -2.08 14.28
N GLY A 534 10.65 -1.25 15.33
CA GLY A 534 11.11 0.12 15.23
C GLY A 534 10.04 1.07 14.67
N GLY A 535 10.48 2.29 14.36
CA GLY A 535 9.65 3.26 13.66
C GLY A 535 10.24 3.62 12.30
N HIS A 536 9.43 4.33 11.53
CA HIS A 536 9.69 4.71 10.16
C HIS A 536 9.65 6.21 10.01
N ALA A 537 10.70 6.79 9.43
CA ALA A 537 10.81 8.23 9.29
C ALA A 537 10.31 8.68 7.91
N ASN A 538 9.46 9.70 7.94
CA ASN A 538 9.05 10.50 6.80
C ASN A 538 9.38 11.97 7.07
N ILE A 539 9.37 12.79 6.03
CA ILE A 539 9.62 14.23 6.20
C ILE A 539 8.70 15.05 5.31
N ILE A 540 8.16 16.13 5.86
CA ILE A 540 7.43 17.15 5.13
C ILE A 540 8.41 18.24 4.69
N PHE A 541 8.29 18.65 3.44
CA PHE A 541 8.89 19.87 2.91
C PHE A 541 7.78 20.82 2.46
N TRP A 542 7.75 22.01 3.06
CA TRP A 542 6.78 23.05 2.75
C TRP A 542 7.47 24.23 2.06
N ASP A 543 7.13 24.49 0.80
CA ASP A 543 7.43 25.73 0.09
C ASP A 543 6.33 26.76 0.40
N ILE A 544 6.64 27.72 1.26
CA ILE A 544 5.68 28.71 1.77
C ILE A 544 5.18 29.60 0.63
N ASN A 545 6.08 30.03 -0.25
CA ASN A 545 5.74 30.95 -1.34
C ASN A 545 4.87 30.29 -2.39
N LYS A 546 5.16 29.02 -2.73
CA LYS A 546 4.33 28.26 -3.68
C LYS A 546 3.09 27.67 -3.03
N LYS A 547 2.96 27.73 -1.71
CA LYS A 547 1.93 27.04 -0.92
C LYS A 547 1.87 25.53 -1.20
N ILE A 548 3.02 24.92 -1.46
CA ILE A 548 3.11 23.48 -1.77
C ILE A 548 3.71 22.75 -0.58
N ILE A 549 3.01 21.72 -0.11
CA ILE A 549 3.51 20.77 0.88
C ILE A 549 3.76 19.43 0.19
N LYS A 550 4.94 18.86 0.42
CA LYS A 550 5.32 17.52 -0.05
C LYS A 550 5.64 16.63 1.15
N ARG A 551 5.02 15.46 1.25
CA ARG A 551 5.47 14.40 2.16
C ARG A 551 6.39 13.44 1.40
N PHE A 552 7.63 13.35 1.85
CA PHE A 552 8.60 12.41 1.34
C PHE A 552 8.56 11.11 2.15
N GLU A 553 8.53 10.00 1.40
CA GLU A 553 8.54 8.61 1.89
C GLU A 553 9.74 7.90 1.27
N PRO A 554 10.79 7.53 2.05
CA PRO A 554 12.06 7.06 1.50
C PRO A 554 11.94 5.70 0.77
N HIS A 555 10.88 4.91 1.01
CA HIS A 555 10.62 3.68 0.26
C HIS A 555 9.89 3.89 -1.09
N GLY A 556 9.48 5.12 -1.42
CA GLY A 556 8.66 5.42 -2.60
C GLY A 556 7.18 5.53 -2.25
N TYR A 557 6.27 5.67 -3.22
CA TYR A 557 4.85 5.80 -2.88
C TYR A 557 4.19 4.51 -2.35
N SER A 558 4.86 3.38 -2.49
CA SER A 558 4.36 2.09 -2.02
C SER A 558 4.69 1.89 -0.54
N ILE A 559 3.68 1.46 0.23
CA ILE A 559 3.85 1.13 1.64
C ILE A 559 4.91 0.02 1.74
N PRO A 560 5.90 0.14 2.64
CA PRO A 560 6.86 -0.93 2.86
C PRO A 560 6.15 -2.21 3.33
N PHE A 561 6.67 -3.36 2.92
CA PHE A 561 6.12 -4.67 3.34
C PHE A 561 6.14 -4.78 4.87
N ASN A 562 5.05 -5.29 5.46
CA ASN A 562 4.78 -5.37 6.92
C ASN A 562 4.54 -4.05 7.66
N TYR A 563 4.56 -2.88 6.99
CA TYR A 563 4.30 -1.61 7.67
C TYR A 563 2.79 -1.38 7.71
N ASN A 564 2.13 -1.89 8.75
CA ASN A 564 0.67 -1.85 8.86
C ASN A 564 0.16 -0.48 9.33
N TYR A 565 0.30 0.56 8.49
CA TYR A 565 -0.26 1.89 8.72
C TYR A 565 -1.14 2.35 7.55
N ASN A 566 -2.09 3.25 7.80
CA ASN A 566 -2.96 3.81 6.76
C ASN A 566 -2.37 5.13 6.21
N PRO A 567 -1.63 5.11 5.07
CA PRO A 567 -1.02 6.32 4.52
C PRO A 567 -2.05 7.32 3.99
N LEU A 568 -3.16 6.85 3.42
CA LEU A 568 -4.21 7.73 2.89
C LEU A 568 -4.87 8.52 4.01
N LEU A 569 -5.14 7.86 5.15
CA LEU A 569 -5.64 8.54 6.33
C LEU A 569 -4.61 9.52 6.89
N LEU A 570 -3.34 9.11 7.02
CA LEU A 570 -2.25 9.99 7.45
C LEU A 570 -2.19 11.26 6.59
N ASP A 571 -2.15 11.12 5.26
CA ASP A 571 -2.13 12.23 4.32
C ASP A 571 -3.38 13.12 4.44
N SER A 572 -4.56 12.52 4.61
CA SER A 572 -5.81 13.28 4.78
C SER A 572 -5.82 14.12 6.07
N VAL A 573 -5.30 13.56 7.17
CA VAL A 573 -5.26 14.22 8.48
C VAL A 573 -4.20 15.33 8.47
N LEU A 574 -3.02 15.05 7.92
CA LEU A 574 -1.97 16.05 7.73
C LEU A 574 -2.45 17.20 6.86
N PHE A 575 -3.07 16.91 5.71
CA PHE A 575 -3.58 17.95 4.81
C PHE A 575 -4.59 18.85 5.53
N LYS A 576 -5.56 18.25 6.24
CA LYS A 576 -6.55 19.02 7.01
C LYS A 576 -5.90 19.88 8.11
N LYS A 577 -4.86 19.38 8.78
CA LYS A 577 -4.10 20.16 9.76
C LYS A 577 -3.35 21.30 9.09
N MET A 578 -2.68 21.08 7.97
CA MET A 578 -1.93 22.13 7.28
C MET A 578 -2.87 23.24 6.76
N GLN A 579 -4.07 22.88 6.30
CA GLN A 579 -5.10 23.84 5.89
C GLN A 579 -5.58 24.78 7.00
N SER A 580 -5.38 24.44 8.29
CA SER A 580 -5.70 25.38 9.37
C SER A 580 -4.70 26.55 9.47
N PHE A 581 -3.52 26.41 8.86
CA PHE A 581 -2.49 27.46 8.83
C PHE A 581 -2.55 28.30 7.54
N ASP A 582 -2.80 27.66 6.39
CA ASP A 582 -3.07 28.34 5.11
C ASP A 582 -4.06 27.51 4.27
N LYS A 583 -5.21 28.09 3.95
CA LYS A 583 -6.31 27.39 3.27
C LYS A 583 -6.00 27.04 1.81
N ASP A 584 -5.07 27.75 1.18
CA ASP A 584 -4.77 27.59 -0.24
C ASP A 584 -3.62 26.60 -0.50
N ILE A 585 -3.20 25.84 0.52
CA ILE A 585 -2.12 24.86 0.38
C ILE A 585 -2.50 23.76 -0.62
N ILE A 586 -1.57 23.45 -1.50
CA ILE A 586 -1.58 22.26 -2.35
C ILE A 586 -0.75 21.18 -1.65
N TYR A 587 -1.41 20.08 -1.26
CA TYR A 587 -0.75 18.93 -0.64
C TYR A 587 -0.45 17.83 -1.66
N LEU A 588 0.84 17.49 -1.77
CA LEU A 588 1.36 16.42 -2.61
C LEU A 588 1.78 15.26 -1.72
N ASP A 589 0.88 14.26 -1.62
CA ASP A 589 1.18 12.96 -1.04
C ASP A 589 2.19 12.18 -1.90
N PRO A 590 2.87 11.16 -1.34
CA PRO A 590 3.86 10.36 -2.06
C PRO A 590 3.43 9.86 -3.44
N MET A 591 2.17 9.45 -3.60
CA MET A 591 1.66 8.81 -4.82
C MET A 591 1.65 9.76 -6.02
N LYS A 592 1.60 11.08 -5.78
CA LYS A 592 1.55 12.08 -6.86
C LYS A 592 2.89 12.35 -7.53
N TYR A 593 4.02 12.04 -6.89
CA TYR A 593 5.33 12.49 -7.40
C TYR A 593 6.52 11.58 -7.10
N LEU A 594 6.42 10.64 -6.14
CA LEU A 594 7.50 9.69 -5.90
C LEU A 594 7.42 8.53 -6.89
N PRO A 595 8.55 7.86 -7.19
CA PRO A 595 8.52 6.57 -7.86
C PRO A 595 7.98 5.46 -6.93
N ALA A 596 7.61 4.31 -7.51
CA ALA A 596 7.12 3.15 -6.77
C ALA A 596 8.15 2.57 -5.80
N ILE A 597 9.41 2.58 -6.24
CA ILE A 597 10.58 2.09 -5.51
C ILE A 597 11.48 3.29 -5.22
N GLY A 598 11.50 3.73 -3.96
CA GLY A 598 12.31 4.84 -3.48
C GLY A 598 13.72 4.44 -3.05
N PHE A 599 14.50 5.44 -2.64
CA PHE A 599 15.93 5.31 -2.31
C PHE A 599 16.24 4.20 -1.29
N GLN A 600 15.50 4.15 -0.19
CA GLN A 600 15.74 3.17 0.87
C GLN A 600 15.37 1.76 0.42
N LYS A 601 14.33 1.63 -0.41
CA LYS A 601 13.92 0.33 -0.92
C LYS A 601 14.96 -0.27 -1.88
N ILE A 602 15.55 0.57 -2.72
CA ILE A 602 16.68 0.16 -3.58
C ILE A 602 17.88 -0.23 -2.71
N GLU A 603 18.22 0.62 -1.74
CA GLU A 603 19.33 0.38 -0.82
C GLU A 603 19.21 -0.93 -0.04
N CYS A 604 18.03 -1.25 0.51
CA CYS A 604 17.77 -2.51 1.18
C CYS A 604 17.85 -3.72 0.24
N HIS A 605 17.60 -3.56 -1.06
CA HIS A 605 17.69 -4.63 -2.05
C HIS A 605 19.14 -4.87 -2.51
N GLU A 606 19.97 -3.82 -2.57
CA GLU A 606 21.40 -3.91 -2.92
C GLU A 606 22.21 -4.67 -1.84
N SER A 607 21.93 -4.44 -0.55
CA SER A 607 22.66 -5.07 0.54
C SER A 607 21.88 -6.25 1.14
N GLN A 608 22.16 -7.48 0.69
CA GLN A 608 21.59 -8.69 1.30
C GLN A 608 22.21 -9.03 2.68
N LYS A 609 23.28 -8.35 3.09
CA LYS A 609 23.95 -8.50 4.38
C LYS A 609 24.31 -7.14 4.98
N TRP A 610 24.30 -7.03 6.31
CA TRP A 610 24.83 -5.88 7.05
C TRP A 610 26.36 -5.89 6.94
N ASP A 611 26.87 -5.55 5.76
CA ASP A 611 28.24 -5.83 5.35
C ASP A 611 29.33 -5.17 6.22
N ARG A 612 28.95 -4.24 7.12
CA ARG A 612 29.89 -3.51 7.99
C ARG A 612 29.37 -3.32 9.40
N ILE A 613 30.30 -3.26 10.35
CA ILE A 613 30.02 -2.99 11.76
C ILE A 613 29.36 -1.60 11.92
N GLY A 614 28.23 -1.57 12.63
CA GLY A 614 27.48 -0.33 12.95
C GLY A 614 26.40 0.05 11.94
N ASP A 615 26.20 -0.75 10.90
CA ASP A 615 25.08 -0.60 9.97
C ASP A 615 23.74 -0.88 10.67
N VAL A 616 22.77 0.03 10.52
CA VAL A 616 21.41 -0.09 11.10
C VAL A 616 20.47 -0.87 10.19
N GLN A 617 19.35 -1.35 10.77
CA GLN A 617 18.28 -2.07 10.07
C GLN A 617 17.61 -1.21 8.97
N GLY A 618 17.67 0.12 9.05
CA GLY A 618 17.24 1.02 7.99
C GLY A 618 17.76 2.47 8.16
N TYR A 619 18.11 3.11 7.04
CA TYR A 619 18.55 4.52 6.99
C TYR A 619 17.40 5.50 6.73
N CYS A 620 16.15 5.20 7.11
CA CYS A 620 14.96 6.02 6.79
C CYS A 620 15.12 7.50 7.17
N GLY A 621 15.51 7.78 8.41
CA GLY A 621 15.76 9.16 8.87
C GLY A 621 16.88 9.84 8.07
N ALA A 622 17.99 9.15 7.83
CA ALA A 622 19.09 9.68 7.03
C ALA A 622 18.65 9.99 5.60
N TRP A 623 17.85 9.12 4.97
CA TRP A 623 17.33 9.32 3.61
C TRP A 623 16.37 10.52 3.54
N CYS A 624 15.56 10.74 4.58
CA CYS A 624 14.73 11.93 4.70
C CYS A 624 15.57 13.22 4.74
N ILE A 625 16.59 13.26 5.61
CA ILE A 625 17.49 14.40 5.74
C ILE A 625 18.30 14.60 4.44
N TRP A 626 18.78 13.52 3.82
CA TRP A 626 19.49 13.56 2.54
C TRP A 626 18.59 14.11 1.43
N TRP A 627 17.33 13.68 1.36
CA TRP A 627 16.41 14.15 0.33
C TRP A 627 16.15 15.65 0.45
N VAL A 628 15.89 16.18 1.66
CA VAL A 628 15.76 17.63 1.85
C VAL A 628 17.05 18.34 1.46
N TYR A 629 18.21 17.80 1.83
CA TYR A 629 19.50 18.38 1.46
C TYR A 629 19.64 18.49 -0.07
N GLN A 630 19.33 17.42 -0.81
CA GLN A 630 19.35 17.45 -2.27
C GLN A 630 18.26 18.38 -2.82
N LYS A 631 17.06 18.43 -2.22
CA LYS A 631 15.99 19.32 -2.66
C LYS A 631 16.38 20.79 -2.56
N MET A 632 17.05 21.18 -1.47
CA MET A 632 17.55 22.55 -1.27
C MET A 632 18.71 22.94 -2.20
N LEU A 633 19.43 21.96 -2.76
CA LEU A 633 20.40 22.19 -3.84
C LEU A 633 19.73 22.31 -5.23
N ASN A 634 18.51 21.78 -5.37
CA ASN A 634 17.86 21.50 -6.65
C ASN A 634 16.39 22.00 -6.71
N LEU A 635 16.11 23.15 -6.09
CA LEU A 635 14.74 23.70 -5.96
C LEU A 635 14.00 23.92 -7.31
N HIS A 636 14.76 24.06 -8.39
CA HIS A 636 14.29 24.34 -9.75
C HIS A 636 14.01 23.06 -10.57
N ILE A 637 14.35 21.88 -10.05
CA ILE A 637 14.22 20.61 -10.77
C ILE A 637 12.89 19.93 -10.42
N GLU A 638 12.14 19.58 -11.47
CA GLU A 638 10.96 18.73 -11.43
C GLU A 638 11.35 17.25 -11.53
N ASN A 639 10.54 16.35 -10.97
CA ASN A 639 10.81 14.90 -10.91
C ASN A 639 12.22 14.58 -10.36
N LEU A 640 12.66 15.37 -9.38
CA LEU A 640 14.01 15.32 -8.82
C LEU A 640 14.37 13.90 -8.32
N GLU A 641 13.41 13.20 -7.74
CA GLU A 641 13.61 11.91 -7.10
C GLU A 641 14.01 10.82 -8.10
N GLU A 642 13.29 10.72 -9.23
CA GLU A 642 13.63 9.80 -10.32
C GLU A 642 15.00 10.14 -10.93
N GLN A 643 15.27 11.43 -11.13
CA GLN A 643 16.56 11.88 -11.67
C GLN A 643 17.73 11.56 -10.73
N LEU A 644 17.55 11.75 -9.41
CA LEU A 644 18.55 11.41 -8.41
C LEU A 644 18.81 9.90 -8.36
N ILE A 645 17.76 9.07 -8.40
CA ILE A 645 17.89 7.61 -8.45
C ILE A 645 18.71 7.20 -9.68
N ASN A 646 18.35 7.71 -10.87
CA ASN A 646 19.07 7.41 -12.09
C ASN A 646 20.53 7.86 -12.04
N LYS A 647 20.79 9.05 -11.47
CA LYS A 647 22.16 9.58 -11.34
C LYS A 647 23.00 8.77 -10.33
N ILE A 648 22.42 8.26 -9.25
CA ILE A 648 23.11 7.34 -8.34
C ILE A 648 23.43 6.03 -9.04
N LYS A 649 22.48 5.44 -9.79
CA LYS A 649 22.71 4.20 -10.56
C LYS A 649 23.83 4.33 -11.59
N ILE A 650 23.84 5.42 -12.35
CA ILE A 650 24.91 5.70 -13.32
C ILE A 650 26.27 5.83 -12.59
N ASN A 651 26.31 6.52 -11.46
CA ASN A 651 27.53 6.56 -10.64
C ASN A 651 27.89 5.20 -10.04
N ASN A 652 26.92 4.35 -9.73
CA ASN A 652 27.18 3.00 -9.26
C ASN A 652 27.86 2.18 -10.36
N TYR A 653 27.34 2.23 -11.57
CA TYR A 653 27.93 1.57 -12.73
C TYR A 653 29.35 2.07 -13.05
N ILE A 654 29.57 3.39 -13.03
CA ILE A 654 30.86 3.99 -13.44
C ILE A 654 31.89 3.95 -12.30
N ASN A 655 31.48 4.22 -11.06
CA ASN A 655 32.38 4.47 -9.92
C ASN A 655 32.16 3.50 -8.74
N ASN A 656 31.38 2.43 -8.91
CA ASN A 656 31.03 1.47 -7.85
C ASN A 656 30.46 2.13 -6.58
N THR A 657 29.63 3.17 -6.77
CA THR A 657 28.97 3.90 -5.70
C THR A 657 27.52 3.43 -5.46
N SER A 658 27.35 2.44 -4.58
CA SER A 658 26.02 1.92 -4.20
C SER A 658 25.17 2.93 -3.42
N PHE A 659 23.84 2.75 -3.39
CA PHE A 659 22.93 3.58 -2.60
C PHE A 659 23.29 3.52 -1.10
N ARG A 660 23.67 2.34 -0.61
CA ARG A 660 24.16 2.14 0.77
C ARG A 660 25.39 3.01 1.05
N MET A 661 26.34 3.09 0.11
CA MET A 661 27.53 3.93 0.27
C MET A 661 27.18 5.43 0.26
N VAL A 662 26.27 5.84 -0.63
CA VAL A 662 25.78 7.24 -0.67
C VAL A 662 25.22 7.66 0.69
N ILE A 663 24.32 6.86 1.25
CA ILE A 663 23.66 7.25 2.50
C ILE A 663 24.58 7.14 3.71
N ARG A 664 25.47 6.13 3.75
CA ARG A 664 26.51 6.01 4.79
C ARG A 664 27.48 7.19 4.78
N ASN A 665 27.87 7.66 3.59
CA ASN A 665 28.75 8.82 3.47
C ASN A 665 28.05 10.12 3.86
N PHE A 666 26.75 10.24 3.58
CA PHE A 666 25.97 11.38 4.02
C PHE A 666 25.73 11.38 5.53
N SER A 667 25.38 10.24 6.13
CA SER A 667 25.10 10.14 7.57
C SER A 667 26.28 10.59 8.43
N LYS A 668 27.52 10.48 7.94
CA LYS A 668 28.70 11.04 8.61
C LYS A 668 28.66 12.55 8.81
N LYS A 669 27.96 13.31 7.96
CA LYS A 669 27.74 14.74 8.17
C LYS A 669 26.90 14.97 9.43
N ILE A 670 25.91 14.10 9.69
CA ILE A 670 25.08 14.13 10.91
C ILE A 670 25.91 13.69 12.12
N ILE A 671 26.57 12.52 12.02
CA ILE A 671 27.41 11.96 13.08
C ILE A 671 28.50 12.95 13.51
N SER A 672 29.12 13.68 12.58
CA SER A 672 30.19 14.64 12.91
C SER A 672 29.71 15.76 13.84
N ILE A 673 28.49 16.28 13.63
CA ILE A 673 27.91 17.32 14.49
C ILE A 673 27.51 16.71 15.84
N ARG A 674 26.83 15.56 15.82
CA ARG A 674 26.41 14.82 17.02
C ARG A 674 27.60 14.47 17.91
N ASP A 675 28.61 13.78 17.38
CA ASP A 675 29.74 13.29 18.15
C ASP A 675 30.61 14.45 18.66
N LYS A 676 30.69 15.58 17.94
CA LYS A 676 31.34 16.79 18.46
C LYS A 676 30.60 17.33 19.69
N PHE A 677 29.27 17.32 19.66
CA PHE A 677 28.44 17.70 20.82
C PHE A 677 28.59 16.71 21.98
N LEU A 678 28.47 15.41 21.71
CA LEU A 678 28.61 14.35 22.72
C LEU A 678 29.97 14.41 23.42
N LYS A 679 31.07 14.52 22.66
CA LYS A 679 32.43 14.64 23.20
C LYS A 679 32.60 15.88 24.08
N LYS A 680 32.01 17.02 23.70
CA LYS A 680 32.03 18.25 24.52
C LYS A 680 31.38 18.06 25.89
N HIS A 681 30.48 17.08 26.01
CA HIS A 681 29.75 16.79 27.24
C HIS A 681 30.15 15.44 27.87
N ASN A 682 31.34 14.92 27.54
CA ASN A 682 31.88 13.67 28.07
C ASN A 682 30.95 12.46 27.86
N MET A 683 30.28 12.40 26.71
CA MET A 683 29.40 11.29 26.34
C MET A 683 29.83 10.62 25.04
N HIS A 684 29.48 9.34 24.92
CA HIS A 684 29.56 8.55 23.70
C HIS A 684 28.15 8.14 23.24
N ILE A 685 27.99 7.81 21.96
CA ILE A 685 26.69 7.38 21.41
C ILE A 685 26.17 6.10 22.08
N ASN A 686 27.06 5.23 22.56
CA ASN A 686 26.68 4.04 23.30
C ASN A 686 26.05 4.38 24.66
N ASP A 687 26.50 5.45 25.32
CA ASP A 687 25.89 5.91 26.57
C ASP A 687 24.44 6.34 26.32
N TYR A 688 24.21 7.04 25.20
CA TYR A 688 22.88 7.41 24.76
C TYR A 688 22.00 6.18 24.47
N LYS A 689 22.46 5.23 23.64
CA LYS A 689 21.71 4.02 23.30
C LYS A 689 21.33 3.17 24.52
N ASN A 690 22.21 3.13 25.52
CA ASN A 690 22.00 2.35 26.74
C ASN A 690 21.25 3.13 27.83
N ASN A 691 20.72 4.32 27.52
CA ASN A 691 20.06 5.22 28.49
C ASN A 691 20.94 5.62 29.69
N ASN A 692 22.26 5.62 29.50
CA ASN A 692 23.28 6.02 30.49
C ASN A 692 23.48 7.55 30.49
N PHE A 693 22.39 8.30 30.65
CA PHE A 693 22.42 9.76 30.79
C PHE A 693 21.32 10.23 31.74
N ASP A 694 21.42 11.47 32.23
CA ASP A 694 20.46 12.09 33.13
C ASP A 694 19.69 13.24 32.46
N ASN A 695 18.74 13.84 33.18
CA ASN A 695 17.97 14.98 32.68
C ASN A 695 18.85 16.22 32.42
N THR A 696 20.01 16.33 33.08
CA THR A 696 20.94 17.44 32.84
C THR A 696 21.54 17.37 31.44
N PHE A 697 21.73 16.16 30.91
CA PHE A 697 22.17 15.97 29.52
C PHE A 697 21.12 16.42 28.52
N ILE A 698 19.84 16.10 28.74
CA ILE A 698 18.74 16.56 27.88
C ILE A 698 18.69 18.10 27.84
N ASN A 699 18.78 18.76 28.99
CA ASN A 699 18.84 20.22 29.06
C ASN A 699 19.99 20.82 28.23
N LYS A 700 21.15 20.15 28.17
CA LYS A 700 22.28 20.59 27.33
C LYS A 700 21.96 20.50 25.83
N ILE A 701 21.17 19.51 25.40
CA ILE A 701 20.69 19.42 24.01
C ILE A 701 19.71 20.57 23.75
N GLU A 702 18.76 20.82 24.65
CA GLU A 702 17.80 21.92 24.54
C GLU A 702 18.49 23.29 24.42
N GLU A 703 19.51 23.54 25.24
CA GLU A 703 20.34 24.74 25.13
C GLU A 703 21.09 24.84 23.81
N PHE A 704 21.58 23.70 23.29
CA PHE A 704 22.25 23.66 22.00
C PHE A 704 21.30 23.99 20.85
N ILE A 705 20.07 23.47 20.89
CA ILE A 705 19.02 23.80 19.91
C ILE A 705 18.73 25.30 19.97
N LYS A 706 18.47 25.87 21.15
CA LYS A 706 18.21 27.31 21.33
C LYS A 706 19.31 28.23 20.80
N LYS A 707 20.57 27.79 20.84
CA LYS A 707 21.72 28.55 20.30
C LYS A 707 21.85 28.43 18.78
N ASN A 708 21.25 27.41 18.19
CA ASN A 708 21.38 27.10 16.78
C ASN A 708 20.13 27.42 15.97
N GLU A 709 19.01 27.79 16.58
CA GLU A 709 17.82 28.36 15.93
C GLU A 709 17.85 29.88 15.96
#